data_AF-A0A8C0EYZ0-F1
#
_entry.id   AF-A0A8C0EYZ0-F1
#
_cell.length_a   1.000
_cell.length_b   1.000
_cell.length_c   1.000
_cell.angle_alpha   90.00
_cell.angle_beta   90.00
_cell.angle_gamma   90.00
#
_symmetry.space_group_name_H-M   'P 1'
#
loop_
_entity.id
_entity.type
_entity.pdbx_description
1 polymer ?
#
loop_
_entity_poly.entity_id
_entity_poly.type
_entity_poly.pdbx_seq_one_letter_code
_entity_poly.pdbx_strand_id
1 'polypeptide(L)'
;ELMLIKVNKTLEVKTKLLNTTEQCAKRCSRNKGLSFTCKAFAYDRVTKRCHWLSFNSLTNGVRKKQDHAFDLYEKKDYVRNCIIGKGADYKGTISVTKSGIQCQAWNSMIPHEHSFLPSSYRGKDLRENYCRNPRGEEGGPWCFTTSPETRHEVCDIPLCSQVECMTCNGESYRGPMDHTESGKECQRWDLQRPHKHKYRPERYPDKGFDDNYCRNPDGKLRPWCYTLDPNTPWEFCAIKTCDESAMNSTEAAAETSTCIQGQGEGYRGTVNTIWSGIQCQRWDSQFPHQHNITPENFKCKDLRENYCRNPDGSESPWCFTTDPNIRIGYCSQIPKCDVSNEQDCYRGNGKSYMGNLSKTRFGLLCSTWDKNIEDLRRHIQIFREPDVSKLKKNYCRNPDDDFHGPWCYTDDPLVPWDYCPISRCEGDTTPTTTSLDDTVIPCASTKHLRVVNGIPTQTNEGWVVSLTYRNKHICGGTLIKEEWVLTARQCFPSRYKDLKDYKAWLGVHNIKGKGEEKHRQVLNISQLVYGPTGSDLVLLKLSRPAILTNFVEIIRLPISGCTIPEKTSCSVYGWGYTGLINYDGLLRVANLFILGNEKCNQYLKGKIIVNESEICAVAETIGAGPCERDYGGPLVCDQNRLKIVVGVIVPGRGCAIRNRPGIFVRVSYYSRWIHKIMMTYRKP
;
A
#
# COMPACT_ATOMS: atom_id res chain seq x y z
N GLU A 1 10.27 18.04 17.85
CA GLU A 1 10.81 17.45 19.11
C GLU A 1 12.26 17.87 19.34
N LEU A 2 12.52 19.18 19.29
CA LEU A 2 13.83 19.79 19.48
C LEU A 2 13.61 21.16 20.16
N MET A 3 14.60 21.59 20.95
CA MET A 3 14.68 22.96 21.47
C MET A 3 16.09 23.51 21.25
N LEU A 4 16.20 24.84 21.06
CA LEU A 4 17.48 25.55 21.06
C LEU A 4 17.79 26.09 22.46
N ILE A 5 18.98 25.76 22.97
CA ILE A 5 19.50 26.25 24.24
C ILE A 5 20.52 27.34 23.97
N LYS A 6 20.33 28.51 24.58
CA LYS A 6 21.32 29.58 24.57
C LYS A 6 22.44 29.29 25.57
N VAL A 7 23.68 29.31 25.10
CA VAL A 7 24.88 29.30 25.95
C VAL A 7 25.34 30.74 26.22
N ASN A 8 25.13 31.64 25.26
CA ASN A 8 25.42 33.06 25.40
C ASN A 8 24.23 33.84 26.01
N LYS A 9 24.47 34.61 27.08
CA LYS A 9 23.44 35.37 27.80
C LYS A 9 22.85 36.53 26.98
N THR A 10 23.57 37.03 25.98
CA THR A 10 23.12 38.11 25.07
C THR A 10 21.98 37.69 24.13
N LEU A 11 21.71 36.38 24.01
CA LEU A 11 20.64 35.86 23.20
C LEU A 11 19.27 36.04 23.87
N GLU A 12 18.37 36.73 23.18
CA GLU A 12 17.06 37.13 23.68
C GLU A 12 16.00 36.07 23.40
N VAL A 13 15.16 35.83 24.41
CA VAL A 13 14.00 34.93 24.32
C VAL A 13 12.80 35.66 24.90
N LYS A 14 11.70 35.71 24.16
CA LYS A 14 10.42 36.19 24.68
C LYS A 14 9.44 35.05 24.76
N THR A 15 8.72 34.94 25.87
CA THR A 15 7.71 33.89 26.04
C THR A 15 6.32 34.50 26.24
N LYS A 16 5.29 33.84 25.72
CA LYS A 16 3.89 34.17 26.00
C LYS A 16 3.01 32.94 25.84
N LEU A 17 1.96 32.86 26.66
CA LEU A 17 0.88 31.89 26.47
C LEU A 17 0.13 32.21 25.17
N LEU A 18 0.04 31.24 24.27
CA LEU A 18 -0.72 31.31 23.02
C LEU A 18 -1.16 29.89 22.66
N ASN A 19 -2.42 29.73 22.28
CA ASN A 19 -3.04 28.41 22.20
C ASN A 19 -2.71 27.63 20.93
N THR A 20 -2.11 28.28 19.90
CA THR A 20 -1.80 27.63 18.62
C THR A 20 -0.43 28.03 18.08
N THR A 21 0.20 27.09 17.35
CA THR A 21 1.47 27.29 16.63
C THR A 21 1.38 28.39 15.56
N GLU A 22 0.23 28.53 14.91
CA GLU A 22 -0.04 29.58 13.92
C GLU A 22 0.02 30.99 14.51
N GLN A 23 -0.46 31.16 15.75
CA GLN A 23 -0.34 32.43 16.46
C GLN A 23 1.12 32.72 16.82
N CYS A 24 1.90 31.70 17.20
CA CYS A 24 3.35 31.85 17.37
C CYS A 24 4.01 32.33 16.07
N ALA A 25 3.72 31.64 14.96
CA ALA A 25 4.30 31.90 13.65
C ALA A 25 3.95 33.31 13.16
N LYS A 26 2.67 33.71 13.20
CA LYS A 26 2.21 35.05 12.77
C LYS A 26 2.91 36.18 13.52
N ARG A 27 3.17 35.99 14.82
CA ARG A 27 3.89 36.98 15.63
C ARG A 27 5.39 37.02 15.28
N CYS A 28 6.01 35.87 15.06
CA CYS A 28 7.40 35.77 14.64
C CYS A 28 7.61 36.40 13.25
N SER A 29 6.73 36.11 12.28
CA SER A 29 6.82 36.63 10.91
C SER A 29 6.64 38.15 10.87
N ARG A 30 5.69 38.70 11.62
CA ARG A 30 5.45 40.15 11.68
C ARG A 30 6.35 40.91 12.65
N ASN A 31 7.24 40.20 13.35
CA ASN A 31 8.04 40.72 14.45
C ASN A 31 7.25 41.55 15.48
N LYS A 32 5.96 41.21 15.69
CA LYS A 32 5.01 42.10 16.38
C LYS A 32 5.26 42.08 17.89
N GLY A 33 5.72 43.22 18.43
CA GLY A 33 5.97 43.39 19.87
C GLY A 33 7.11 42.51 20.40
N LEU A 34 8.14 42.28 19.58
CA LEU A 34 9.43 41.69 19.93
C LEU A 34 10.49 42.80 19.85
N SER A 35 11.41 42.85 20.82
CA SER A 35 12.54 43.80 20.84
C SER A 35 13.64 43.42 19.86
N PHE A 36 13.60 42.20 19.35
CA PHE A 36 14.59 41.60 18.46
C PHE A 36 13.94 41.06 17.20
N THR A 37 14.74 40.79 16.18
CA THR A 37 14.32 40.05 14.98
C THR A 37 14.12 38.58 15.31
N CYS A 38 12.88 38.10 15.25
CA CYS A 38 12.56 36.69 15.45
C CYS A 38 13.17 35.82 14.34
N LYS A 39 14.11 34.92 14.70
CA LYS A 39 14.74 33.96 13.78
C LYS A 39 14.18 32.55 13.92
N ALA A 40 13.69 32.18 15.10
CA ALA A 40 13.04 30.91 15.35
C ALA A 40 12.00 31.05 16.47
N PHE A 41 11.10 30.08 16.60
CA PHE A 41 10.29 29.92 17.79
C PHE A 41 10.18 28.45 18.18
N ALA A 42 10.11 28.18 19.48
CA ALA A 42 9.77 26.87 20.01
C ALA A 42 8.37 26.91 20.62
N TYR A 43 7.52 25.95 20.28
CA TYR A 43 6.19 25.81 20.86
C TYR A 43 6.18 24.67 21.88
N ASP A 44 5.87 25.01 23.13
CA ASP A 44 5.68 24.05 24.20
C ASP A 44 4.28 23.43 24.10
N ARG A 45 4.21 22.15 23.77
CA ARG A 45 2.94 21.42 23.61
C ARG A 45 2.23 21.22 24.95
N VAL A 46 2.98 21.15 26.04
CA VAL A 46 2.50 20.87 27.40
C VAL A 46 1.94 22.13 28.02
N THR A 47 2.70 23.23 27.99
CA THR A 47 2.29 24.49 28.64
C THR A 47 1.54 25.44 27.72
N LYS A 48 1.40 25.12 26.42
CA LYS A 48 0.79 25.98 25.39
C LYS A 48 1.44 27.37 25.34
N ARG A 49 2.77 27.40 25.42
CA ARG A 49 3.58 28.63 25.37
C ARG A 49 4.41 28.69 24.10
N CYS A 50 4.48 29.87 23.50
CA CYS A 50 5.46 30.16 22.45
C CYS A 50 6.70 30.79 23.06
N HIS A 51 7.86 30.33 22.61
CA HIS A 51 9.17 30.89 22.92
C HIS A 51 9.74 31.45 21.62
N TRP A 52 9.71 32.78 21.42
CA TRP A 52 10.34 33.42 20.27
C TRP A 52 11.81 33.68 20.56
N LEU A 53 12.68 33.37 19.60
CA LEU A 53 14.13 33.35 19.74
C LEU A 53 14.75 34.37 18.78
N SER A 54 15.72 35.16 19.27
CA SER A 54 16.55 36.04 18.42
C SER A 54 17.62 35.29 17.62
N PHE A 55 17.70 33.97 17.83
CA PHE A 55 18.71 33.06 17.31
C PHE A 55 18.09 31.84 16.66
N ASN A 56 18.90 31.15 15.88
CA ASN A 56 18.58 29.88 15.21
C ASN A 56 19.71 28.88 15.45
N SER A 57 19.63 27.71 14.83
CA SER A 57 20.61 26.63 14.98
C SER A 57 22.01 26.96 14.49
N LEU A 58 22.15 27.96 13.60
CA LEU A 58 23.42 28.39 13.02
C LEU A 58 24.05 29.55 13.81
N THR A 59 23.35 30.07 14.82
CA THR A 59 23.86 31.18 15.62
C THR A 59 24.94 30.68 16.58
N ASN A 60 26.09 31.35 16.62
CA ASN A 60 27.19 31.02 17.54
C ASN A 60 26.72 31.04 19.00
N GLY A 61 27.11 30.02 19.78
CA GLY A 61 26.71 29.89 21.19
C GLY A 61 25.30 29.33 21.41
N VAL A 62 24.76 28.59 20.44
CA VAL A 62 23.48 27.86 20.53
C VAL A 62 23.71 26.35 20.41
N ARG A 63 22.99 25.54 21.20
CA ARG A 63 23.01 24.07 21.10
C ARG A 63 21.60 23.53 20.85
N LYS A 64 21.48 22.50 20.01
CA LYS A 64 20.24 21.72 19.87
C LYS A 64 20.14 20.70 21.01
N LYS A 65 18.97 20.60 21.64
CA LYS A 65 18.62 19.54 22.59
C LYS A 65 17.36 18.85 22.13
N GLN A 66 17.35 17.52 22.17
CA GLN A 66 16.16 16.72 21.91
C GLN A 66 15.22 16.83 23.11
N ASP A 67 13.99 17.27 22.85
CA ASP A 67 12.97 17.48 23.86
C ASP A 67 11.60 17.29 23.21
N HIS A 68 10.92 16.21 23.59
CA HIS A 68 9.63 15.83 23.02
C HIS A 68 8.49 16.80 23.40
N ALA A 69 8.70 17.66 24.41
CA ALA A 69 7.71 18.68 24.77
C ALA A 69 7.68 19.86 23.79
N PHE A 70 8.71 20.04 22.96
CA PHE A 70 8.89 21.23 22.13
C PHE A 70 8.94 20.95 20.63
N ASP A 71 8.21 21.79 19.89
CA ASP A 71 8.34 21.92 18.44
C ASP A 71 9.13 23.18 18.08
N LEU A 72 10.31 23.00 17.50
CA LEU A 72 11.15 24.08 17.01
C LEU A 72 10.79 24.41 15.55
N TYR A 73 10.56 25.68 15.28
CA TYR A 73 10.33 26.24 13.96
C TYR A 73 11.36 27.34 13.70
N GLU A 74 12.20 27.14 12.69
CA GLU A 74 13.23 28.09 12.30
C GLU A 74 12.80 28.82 11.03
N LYS A 75 13.00 30.13 10.95
CA LYS A 75 12.68 30.88 9.73
C LYS A 75 13.66 30.51 8.64
N LYS A 76 13.12 29.97 7.55
CA LYS A 76 13.84 29.48 6.39
C LYS A 76 14.88 30.47 5.86
N ASP A 77 14.53 31.75 5.73
CA ASP A 77 15.44 32.79 5.25
C ASP A 77 16.81 32.84 5.96
N TYR A 78 16.83 32.54 7.26
CA TYR A 78 18.04 32.64 8.09
C TYR A 78 18.81 31.34 8.22
N VAL A 79 18.22 30.21 7.78
CA VAL A 79 18.86 28.89 7.78
C VAL A 79 19.18 28.40 6.38
N ARG A 80 18.66 29.06 5.33
CA ARG A 80 18.96 28.78 3.93
C ARG A 80 20.42 29.12 3.64
N ASN A 81 21.14 28.14 3.10
CA ASN A 81 22.56 28.22 2.72
C ASN A 81 22.76 28.39 1.21
N CYS A 82 21.69 28.57 0.44
CA CYS A 82 21.70 28.72 -1.01
C CYS A 82 20.87 29.93 -1.45
N ILE A 83 21.05 30.37 -2.70
CA ILE A 83 20.31 31.49 -3.29
C ILE A 83 19.27 31.05 -4.32
N ILE A 84 18.20 31.85 -4.43
CA ILE A 84 17.21 31.78 -5.50
C ILE A 84 17.40 33.02 -6.39
N GLY A 85 17.45 32.81 -7.71
CA GLY A 85 17.74 33.88 -8.68
C GLY A 85 19.04 34.61 -8.33
N LYS A 86 18.96 35.93 -8.18
CA LYS A 86 20.12 36.79 -7.86
C LYS A 86 20.47 36.88 -6.37
N GLY A 87 19.74 36.19 -5.49
CA GLY A 87 19.98 36.23 -4.05
C GLY A 87 19.68 37.58 -3.38
N ALA A 88 18.77 38.38 -3.93
CA ALA A 88 18.39 39.69 -3.37
C ALA A 88 17.84 39.59 -1.93
N ASP A 89 17.13 38.49 -1.62
CA ASP A 89 16.52 38.22 -0.31
C ASP A 89 17.33 37.23 0.54
N TYR A 90 18.59 36.95 0.14
CA TYR A 90 19.45 36.04 0.89
C TYR A 90 19.81 36.61 2.27
N LYS A 91 19.48 35.88 3.35
CA LYS A 91 19.74 36.27 4.75
C LYS A 91 20.65 35.29 5.50
N GLY A 92 21.38 34.45 4.77
CA GLY A 92 22.34 33.50 5.35
C GLY A 92 23.55 34.18 5.98
N THR A 93 24.49 33.37 6.46
CA THR A 93 25.60 33.80 7.33
C THR A 93 26.99 33.67 6.70
N ILE A 94 27.06 33.41 5.39
CA ILE A 94 28.35 33.39 4.66
C ILE A 94 29.00 34.76 4.76
N SER A 95 30.27 34.78 5.17
CA SER A 95 31.06 35.99 5.46
C SER A 95 32.47 35.91 4.86
N VAL A 96 32.62 35.10 3.82
CA VAL A 96 33.87 34.87 3.09
C VAL A 96 33.55 34.94 1.59
N THR A 97 34.42 35.58 0.83
CA THR A 97 34.31 35.72 -0.63
C THR A 97 34.68 34.43 -1.36
N LYS A 98 34.43 34.37 -2.67
CA LYS A 98 34.81 33.21 -3.50
C LYS A 98 36.30 32.89 -3.44
N SER A 99 37.16 33.91 -3.35
CA SER A 99 38.61 33.72 -3.20
C SER A 99 39.07 33.44 -1.77
N GLY A 100 38.14 33.24 -0.82
CA GLY A 100 38.48 32.94 0.57
C GLY A 100 38.79 34.17 1.43
N ILE A 101 38.51 35.39 0.95
CA ILE A 101 38.81 36.63 1.69
C ILE A 101 37.68 36.92 2.68
N GLN A 102 38.03 37.27 3.91
CA GLN A 102 37.05 37.62 4.94
C GLN A 102 36.31 38.91 4.56
N CYS A 103 35.00 38.93 4.80
CA CYS A 103 34.20 40.12 4.56
C CYS A 103 34.42 41.21 5.64
N GLN A 104 34.45 42.46 5.21
CA GLN A 104 34.32 43.64 6.04
C GLN A 104 32.86 43.78 6.51
N ALA A 105 32.68 44.22 7.76
CA ALA A 105 31.34 44.48 8.30
C ALA A 105 30.67 45.67 7.61
N TRP A 106 29.37 45.56 7.30
CA TRP A 106 28.59 46.61 6.62
C TRP A 106 28.47 47.91 7.43
N ASN A 107 28.75 47.88 8.72
CA ASN A 107 28.81 49.05 9.59
C ASN A 107 30.24 49.59 9.80
N SER A 108 31.25 48.95 9.21
CA SER A 108 32.64 49.40 9.21
C SER A 108 32.93 50.22 7.95
N MET A 109 33.75 51.26 8.09
CA MET A 109 34.31 52.03 6.97
C MET A 109 35.76 51.66 6.66
N ILE A 110 36.28 50.60 7.30
CA ILE A 110 37.68 50.15 7.20
C ILE A 110 37.71 48.67 6.81
N PRO A 111 38.56 48.26 5.84
CA PRO A 111 39.48 49.10 5.03
C PRO A 111 38.80 49.93 3.94
N HIS A 112 37.56 49.63 3.55
CA HIS A 112 36.88 50.29 2.43
C HIS A 112 35.74 51.18 2.88
N GLU A 113 35.80 52.48 2.58
CA GLU A 113 34.67 53.39 2.78
C GLU A 113 33.56 53.13 1.76
N HIS A 114 32.29 53.14 2.18
CA HIS A 114 31.16 52.87 1.30
C HIS A 114 29.81 53.43 1.81
N SER A 115 28.82 53.56 0.91
CA SER A 115 27.49 54.09 1.25
C SER A 115 26.46 53.04 1.67
N PHE A 116 26.81 51.75 1.66
CA PHE A 116 25.92 50.63 1.98
C PHE A 116 25.80 50.38 3.49
N LEU A 117 25.34 51.38 4.23
CA LEU A 117 25.15 51.26 5.68
C LEU A 117 23.81 50.60 6.02
N PRO A 118 23.72 49.84 7.13
CA PRO A 118 22.45 49.25 7.57
C PRO A 118 21.37 50.29 7.89
N SER A 119 21.80 51.51 8.26
CA SER A 119 20.91 52.65 8.53
C SER A 119 20.28 53.23 7.26
N SER A 120 21.00 53.25 6.14
CA SER A 120 20.57 53.80 4.84
C SER A 120 19.82 52.78 3.99
N TYR A 121 20.20 51.49 4.04
CA TYR A 121 19.55 50.41 3.28
C TYR A 121 18.61 49.56 4.16
N ARG A 122 17.57 50.20 4.71
CA ARG A 122 16.58 49.51 5.55
C ARG A 122 15.88 48.39 4.78
N GLY A 123 15.74 47.23 5.43
CA GLY A 123 15.08 46.05 4.85
C GLY A 123 15.99 45.13 4.03
N LYS A 124 17.24 45.51 3.75
CA LYS A 124 18.22 44.69 3.00
C LYS A 124 19.07 43.76 3.87
N ASP A 125 18.77 43.67 5.17
CA ASP A 125 19.41 42.75 6.12
C ASP A 125 20.96 42.82 6.14
N LEU A 126 21.54 44.02 6.00
CA LEU A 126 22.99 44.26 6.06
C LEU A 126 23.52 44.10 7.49
N ARG A 127 23.51 42.88 8.02
CA ARG A 127 23.99 42.56 9.37
C ARG A 127 25.40 42.00 9.33
N GLU A 128 26.20 42.35 10.33
CA GLU A 128 27.59 41.91 10.46
C GLU A 128 28.38 42.16 9.17
N ASN A 129 29.13 41.18 8.73
CA ASN A 129 29.87 41.13 7.48
C ASN A 129 29.31 40.06 6.52
N TYR A 130 28.02 39.71 6.64
CA TYR A 130 27.46 38.65 5.80
C TYR A 130 27.24 39.11 4.36
N CYS A 131 27.48 38.22 3.40
CA CYS A 131 27.29 38.51 1.98
C CYS A 131 25.82 38.84 1.67
N ARG A 132 25.57 39.92 0.92
CA ARG A 132 24.24 40.40 0.56
C ARG A 132 24.22 40.93 -0.87
N ASN A 133 23.03 40.99 -1.46
CA ASN A 133 22.84 41.62 -2.78
C ASN A 133 21.82 42.77 -2.68
N PRO A 134 22.18 43.92 -2.07
CA PRO A 134 21.23 44.98 -1.76
C PRO A 134 20.55 45.57 -3.01
N ARG A 135 21.26 45.59 -4.14
CA ARG A 135 20.79 46.14 -5.42
C ARG A 135 20.24 45.11 -6.40
N GLY A 136 20.34 43.81 -6.11
CA GLY A 136 19.90 42.76 -7.04
C GLY A 136 20.78 42.67 -8.30
N GLU A 137 22.07 42.90 -8.14
CA GLU A 137 23.08 42.88 -9.20
C GLU A 137 23.28 41.46 -9.75
N GLU A 138 23.68 41.36 -11.02
CA GLU A 138 24.09 40.09 -11.64
C GLU A 138 25.38 39.59 -10.97
N GLY A 139 25.45 38.29 -10.66
CA GLY A 139 26.61 37.68 -9.97
C GLY A 139 26.34 37.23 -8.53
N GLY A 140 25.23 37.64 -7.91
CA GLY A 140 24.78 37.14 -6.61
C GLY A 140 25.25 37.97 -5.40
N PRO A 141 25.11 37.44 -4.17
CA PRO A 141 25.52 38.17 -2.97
C PRO A 141 27.03 38.38 -2.91
N TRP A 142 27.43 39.57 -2.47
CA TRP A 142 28.81 40.01 -2.34
C TRP A 142 29.03 40.71 -1.00
N CYS A 143 30.29 41.00 -0.69
CA CYS A 143 30.66 41.83 0.45
C CYS A 143 31.88 42.70 0.14
N PHE A 144 32.07 43.77 0.89
CA PHE A 144 33.38 44.44 0.96
C PHE A 144 34.37 43.49 1.63
N THR A 145 35.63 43.50 1.20
CA THR A 145 36.62 42.55 1.73
C THR A 145 37.51 43.20 2.80
N THR A 146 38.15 42.40 3.64
CA THR A 146 39.18 42.89 4.58
C THR A 146 40.53 43.13 3.90
N SER A 147 40.69 42.75 2.63
CA SER A 147 41.91 43.02 1.85
C SER A 147 41.87 44.44 1.27
N PRO A 148 42.91 45.27 1.47
CA PRO A 148 43.00 46.59 0.84
C PRO A 148 43.04 46.54 -0.70
N GLU A 149 43.51 45.45 -1.29
CA GLU A 149 43.68 45.31 -2.75
C GLU A 149 42.36 44.95 -3.45
N THR A 150 41.47 44.23 -2.77
CA THR A 150 40.18 43.79 -3.32
C THR A 150 39.06 44.53 -2.62
N ARG A 151 38.51 45.58 -3.26
CA ARG A 151 37.46 46.41 -2.64
C ARG A 151 36.20 45.62 -2.28
N HIS A 152 35.69 44.84 -3.22
CA HIS A 152 34.52 43.98 -3.02
C HIS A 152 34.67 42.76 -3.91
N GLU A 153 34.04 41.66 -3.51
CA GLU A 153 34.03 40.43 -4.28
C GLU A 153 32.73 39.65 -3.99
N VAL A 154 32.28 38.89 -4.98
CA VAL A 154 31.16 37.96 -4.83
C VAL A 154 31.50 36.81 -3.90
N CYS A 155 30.49 36.29 -3.20
CA CYS A 155 30.63 35.14 -2.34
C CYS A 155 30.21 33.87 -3.05
N ASP A 156 30.89 32.75 -2.76
CA ASP A 156 30.59 31.46 -3.37
C ASP A 156 29.39 30.79 -2.68
N ILE A 157 28.19 31.26 -3.03
CA ILE A 157 26.93 30.74 -2.49
C ILE A 157 26.21 29.99 -3.61
N PRO A 158 25.97 28.68 -3.46
CA PRO A 158 25.36 27.89 -4.52
C PRO A 158 23.91 28.31 -4.77
N LEU A 159 23.45 28.17 -6.02
CA LEU A 159 22.03 28.22 -6.35
C LEU A 159 21.33 27.01 -5.71
N CYS A 160 20.14 27.20 -5.15
CA CYS A 160 19.40 26.09 -4.53
C CYS A 160 19.10 24.95 -5.52
N SER A 161 18.99 25.26 -6.82
CA SER A 161 18.85 24.30 -7.91
C SER A 161 20.12 23.48 -8.21
N GLN A 162 21.25 23.85 -7.63
CA GLN A 162 22.58 23.25 -7.85
C GLN A 162 23.19 22.64 -6.59
N VAL A 163 22.63 22.90 -5.39
CA VAL A 163 23.10 22.30 -4.13
C VAL A 163 23.09 20.78 -4.19
N GLU A 164 22.03 20.23 -4.76
CA GLU A 164 21.88 18.81 -5.00
C GLU A 164 21.37 18.68 -6.44
N CYS A 165 21.95 17.77 -7.20
CA CYS A 165 21.50 17.47 -8.54
C CYS A 165 20.45 16.36 -8.48
N MET A 166 19.51 16.35 -9.43
CA MET A 166 18.58 15.25 -9.58
C MET A 166 19.19 14.18 -10.49
N THR A 167 19.06 12.93 -10.07
CA THR A 167 19.27 11.76 -10.93
C THR A 167 17.95 11.39 -11.58
N CYS A 168 18.00 10.95 -12.83
CA CYS A 168 16.82 10.49 -13.56
C CYS A 168 15.70 11.54 -13.57
N ASN A 169 14.54 11.23 -13.00
CA ASN A 169 13.41 12.16 -12.92
C ASN A 169 13.28 12.80 -11.52
N GLY A 170 14.25 12.58 -10.62
CA GLY A 170 14.33 13.24 -9.32
C GLY A 170 13.38 12.69 -8.25
N GLU A 171 13.02 11.41 -8.30
CA GLU A 171 12.21 10.77 -7.25
C GLU A 171 12.95 10.70 -5.89
N SER A 172 14.26 10.50 -5.94
CA SER A 172 15.16 10.50 -4.79
C SER A 172 15.65 11.89 -4.40
N TYR A 173 15.38 12.93 -5.19
CA TYR A 173 15.86 14.29 -4.93
C TYR A 173 15.41 14.78 -3.55
N ARG A 174 16.36 15.23 -2.72
CA ARG A 174 16.10 15.80 -1.38
C ARG A 174 16.61 17.23 -1.21
N GLY A 175 17.09 17.84 -2.30
CA GLY A 175 17.66 19.17 -2.27
C GLY A 175 16.71 20.30 -1.86
N PRO A 176 17.25 21.50 -1.63
CA PRO A 176 16.55 22.62 -0.99
C PRO A 176 15.77 23.53 -1.97
N MET A 177 15.58 23.12 -3.24
CA MET A 177 14.84 23.92 -4.21
C MET A 177 13.37 24.04 -3.79
N ASP A 178 12.86 25.27 -3.68
CA ASP A 178 11.50 25.58 -3.20
C ASP A 178 10.79 26.63 -4.06
N HIS A 179 11.30 26.84 -5.28
CA HIS A 179 10.68 27.68 -6.29
C HIS A 179 10.49 26.89 -7.58
N THR A 180 9.43 27.21 -8.30
CA THR A 180 9.16 26.67 -9.63
C THR A 180 10.09 27.28 -10.66
N GLU A 181 10.09 26.76 -11.88
CA GLU A 181 10.89 27.30 -12.98
C GLU A 181 10.50 28.73 -13.38
N SER A 182 9.23 29.11 -13.25
CA SER A 182 8.80 30.51 -13.41
C SER A 182 9.08 31.39 -12.19
N GLY A 183 9.70 30.85 -11.13
CA GLY A 183 10.06 31.58 -9.91
C GLY A 183 8.93 31.72 -8.90
N LYS A 184 7.84 30.94 -9.00
CA LYS A 184 6.77 30.94 -7.99
C LYS A 184 7.21 30.17 -6.76
N GLU A 185 6.88 30.68 -5.59
CA GLU A 185 7.18 30.00 -4.32
C GLU A 185 6.27 28.78 -4.14
N CYS A 186 6.87 27.68 -3.71
CA CYS A 186 6.16 26.44 -3.45
C CYS A 186 5.29 26.53 -2.18
N GLN A 187 4.11 25.92 -2.23
CA GLN A 187 3.28 25.62 -1.07
C GLN A 187 3.91 24.49 -0.25
N ARG A 188 3.87 24.61 1.08
CA ARG A 188 4.34 23.54 1.99
C ARG A 188 3.45 22.30 1.89
N TRP A 189 4.06 21.12 1.90
CA TRP A 189 3.36 19.85 1.70
C TRP A 189 2.39 19.49 2.84
N ASP A 190 2.60 20.03 4.05
CA ASP A 190 1.68 19.86 5.18
C ASP A 190 0.46 20.79 5.12
N LEU A 191 0.48 21.81 4.25
CA LEU A 191 -0.60 22.76 4.09
C LEU A 191 -1.59 22.31 3.02
N GLN A 192 -2.84 22.74 3.17
CA GLN A 192 -3.94 22.44 2.24
C GLN A 192 -4.51 23.73 1.61
N ARG A 193 -3.69 24.78 1.57
CA ARG A 193 -4.02 26.10 1.05
C ARG A 193 -2.78 26.74 0.41
N PRO A 194 -2.91 27.44 -0.74
CA PRO A 194 -4.16 27.66 -1.49
C PRO A 194 -4.74 26.39 -2.11
N HIS A 195 -3.92 25.38 -2.40
CA HIS A 195 -4.35 24.17 -3.09
C HIS A 195 -4.50 22.99 -2.13
N LYS A 196 -5.64 22.30 -2.21
CA LYS A 196 -5.84 21.02 -1.50
C LYS A 196 -5.21 19.88 -2.29
N HIS A 197 -4.53 18.97 -1.62
CA HIS A 197 -3.84 17.86 -2.28
C HIS A 197 -3.68 16.62 -1.40
N LYS A 198 -3.47 15.46 -2.07
CA LYS A 198 -3.32 14.15 -1.43
C LYS A 198 -1.94 13.91 -0.79
N TYR A 199 -0.90 14.60 -1.26
CA TYR A 199 0.51 14.39 -0.86
C TYR A 199 0.83 15.08 0.47
N ARG A 200 0.37 14.48 1.57
CA ARG A 200 0.64 14.98 2.92
C ARG A 200 1.80 14.22 3.57
N PRO A 201 2.72 14.87 4.31
CA PRO A 201 3.82 14.21 5.02
C PRO A 201 3.34 13.07 5.93
N GLU A 202 2.18 13.23 6.58
CA GLU A 202 1.64 12.20 7.49
C GLU A 202 1.23 10.91 6.77
N ARG A 203 0.92 10.98 5.47
CA ARG A 203 0.51 9.83 4.65
C ARG A 203 1.68 9.20 3.88
N TYR A 204 2.74 9.97 3.67
CA TYR A 204 3.89 9.58 2.84
C TYR A 204 5.22 10.01 3.51
N PRO A 205 5.57 9.45 4.68
CA PRO A 205 6.75 9.86 5.43
C PRO A 205 8.06 9.66 4.65
N ASP A 206 8.13 8.62 3.81
CA ASP A 206 9.35 8.25 3.07
C ASP A 206 9.59 9.09 1.79
N LYS A 207 8.63 9.95 1.42
CA LYS A 207 8.74 10.80 0.21
C LYS A 207 9.52 12.11 0.44
N GLY A 208 10.03 12.33 1.66
CA GLY A 208 10.87 13.47 2.00
C GLY A 208 10.15 14.80 1.86
N PHE A 209 8.87 14.87 2.25
CA PHE A 209 8.05 16.08 2.21
C PHE A 209 8.42 17.07 3.33
N ASP A 210 9.70 17.43 3.37
CA ASP A 210 10.24 18.43 4.26
C ASP A 210 9.88 19.81 3.71
N ASP A 211 9.17 20.61 4.51
CA ASP A 211 8.80 21.98 4.18
C ASP A 211 8.02 22.14 2.85
N ASN A 212 8.41 23.06 1.97
CA ASN A 212 7.86 23.29 0.63
C ASN A 212 8.86 22.94 -0.49
N TYR A 213 9.84 22.08 -0.24
CA TYR A 213 10.82 21.75 -1.27
C TYR A 213 10.19 20.97 -2.43
N CYS A 214 10.69 21.18 -3.64
CA CYS A 214 10.32 20.44 -4.83
C CYS A 214 10.61 18.95 -4.65
N ARG A 215 9.64 18.10 -5.00
CA ARG A 215 9.74 16.64 -4.90
C ARG A 215 9.07 16.00 -6.10
N ASN A 216 9.40 14.74 -6.37
CA ASN A 216 8.72 13.96 -7.39
C ASN A 216 8.09 12.69 -6.81
N PRO A 217 6.98 12.82 -6.04
CA PRO A 217 6.40 11.67 -5.35
C PRO A 217 5.68 10.69 -6.27
N ASP A 218 5.35 11.10 -7.49
CA ASP A 218 4.51 10.39 -8.46
C ASP A 218 5.20 10.14 -9.81
N GLY A 219 6.54 10.17 -9.84
CA GLY A 219 7.31 9.76 -11.02
C GLY A 219 7.05 10.61 -12.27
N LYS A 220 6.72 11.90 -12.12
CA LYS A 220 6.61 12.83 -13.25
C LYS A 220 7.97 13.09 -13.91
N LEU A 221 7.98 13.89 -14.97
CA LEU A 221 9.19 14.23 -15.73
C LEU A 221 10.34 14.78 -14.87
N ARG A 222 10.04 15.57 -13.84
CA ARG A 222 11.02 16.14 -12.91
C ARG A 222 10.33 16.57 -11.60
N PRO A 223 11.08 16.92 -10.54
CA PRO A 223 10.50 17.41 -9.31
C PRO A 223 9.64 18.66 -9.52
N TRP A 224 8.57 18.71 -8.75
CA TRP A 224 7.53 19.73 -8.83
C TRP A 224 7.04 20.08 -7.43
N CYS A 225 6.24 21.13 -7.33
CA CYS A 225 5.55 21.48 -6.10
C CYS A 225 4.19 22.11 -6.40
N TYR A 226 3.29 22.10 -5.42
CA TYR A 226 2.14 23.00 -5.44
C TYR A 226 2.65 24.44 -5.28
N THR A 227 2.01 25.43 -5.89
CA THR A 227 2.48 26.83 -5.79
C THR A 227 1.63 27.63 -4.81
N LEU A 228 2.15 28.76 -4.31
CA LEU A 228 1.36 29.73 -3.55
C LEU A 228 0.46 30.61 -4.45
N ASP A 229 0.61 30.54 -5.77
CA ASP A 229 -0.25 31.25 -6.73
C ASP A 229 -1.60 30.51 -6.89
N PRO A 230 -2.74 31.16 -6.59
CA PRO A 230 -4.06 30.57 -6.76
C PRO A 230 -4.39 30.11 -8.19
N ASN A 231 -3.76 30.69 -9.20
CA ASN A 231 -4.03 30.37 -10.61
C ASN A 231 -3.17 29.22 -11.14
N THR A 232 -2.08 28.89 -10.45
CA THR A 232 -1.15 27.84 -10.86
C THR A 232 -1.12 26.75 -9.78
N PRO A 233 -1.96 25.70 -9.86
CA PRO A 233 -2.03 24.68 -8.82
C PRO A 233 -0.69 24.03 -8.50
N TRP A 234 0.06 23.64 -9.53
CA TRP A 234 1.38 23.04 -9.41
C TRP A 234 2.21 23.36 -10.65
N GLU A 235 3.53 23.31 -10.51
CA GLU A 235 4.47 23.57 -11.60
C GLU A 235 5.79 22.82 -11.34
N PHE A 236 6.54 22.56 -12.41
CA PHE A 236 7.86 21.94 -12.29
C PHE A 236 8.92 22.90 -11.74
N CYS A 237 9.97 22.33 -11.17
CA CYS A 237 11.12 23.07 -10.69
C CYS A 237 12.31 22.90 -11.65
N ALA A 238 13.13 23.94 -11.76
CA ALA A 238 14.37 23.91 -12.53
C ALA A 238 15.53 23.44 -11.62
N ILE A 239 15.86 22.15 -11.70
CA ILE A 239 16.92 21.51 -10.88
C ILE A 239 18.00 20.93 -11.81
N LYS A 240 19.27 21.08 -11.45
CA LYS A 240 20.41 20.56 -12.24
C LYS A 240 20.36 19.03 -12.29
N THR A 241 20.57 18.43 -13.45
CA THR A 241 20.80 16.99 -13.60
C THR A 241 22.23 16.63 -13.24
N CYS A 242 22.45 15.49 -12.58
CA CYS A 242 23.80 15.02 -12.27
C CYS A 242 24.56 14.64 -13.55
N ASP A 243 25.87 14.92 -13.60
CA ASP A 243 26.73 14.56 -14.71
C ASP A 243 26.93 13.02 -14.77
N GLU A 244 26.97 12.42 -15.97
CA GLU A 244 26.89 10.96 -16.20
C GLU A 244 27.98 10.15 -15.47
N SER A 245 29.11 10.77 -15.10
CA SER A 245 30.18 10.13 -14.32
C SER A 245 29.83 9.84 -12.85
N ALA A 246 28.73 10.40 -12.34
CA ALA A 246 28.23 10.14 -10.99
C ALA A 246 27.25 8.94 -10.91
N MET A 247 26.92 8.29 -12.03
CA MET A 247 25.96 7.18 -12.09
C MET A 247 26.46 5.85 -11.50
N ASN A 248 27.73 5.77 -11.09
CA ASN A 248 28.32 4.53 -10.54
C ASN A 248 28.43 4.48 -9.01
N SER A 249 27.83 5.42 -8.27
CA SER A 249 27.87 5.35 -6.81
C SER A 249 26.55 5.76 -6.16
N THR A 250 25.97 4.76 -5.47
CA THR A 250 24.88 4.77 -4.49
C THR A 250 23.43 4.68 -5.01
N GLU A 251 22.85 3.49 -4.76
CA GLU A 251 21.43 3.09 -4.87
C GLU A 251 20.80 2.99 -6.28
N ALA A 252 21.47 2.30 -7.21
CA ALA A 252 20.75 1.69 -8.34
C ALA A 252 19.90 0.52 -7.81
N ALA A 253 18.57 0.56 -8.03
CA ALA A 253 17.73 -0.63 -7.84
C ALA A 253 18.35 -1.78 -8.63
N ALA A 254 18.59 -2.94 -8.00
CA ALA A 254 19.26 -4.05 -8.66
C ALA A 254 18.54 -4.39 -9.97
N GLU A 255 19.28 -4.32 -11.07
CA GLU A 255 18.70 -4.53 -12.39
C GLU A 255 18.43 -6.02 -12.60
N THR A 256 17.19 -6.34 -12.96
CA THR A 256 16.74 -7.73 -13.10
C THR A 256 16.12 -7.94 -14.46
N SER A 257 16.52 -9.00 -15.17
CA SER A 257 16.05 -9.29 -16.53
C SER A 257 14.99 -10.39 -16.59
N THR A 258 15.02 -11.32 -15.63
CA THR A 258 14.13 -12.48 -15.60
C THR A 258 12.96 -12.34 -14.64
N CYS A 259 13.07 -11.44 -13.66
CA CYS A 259 12.13 -11.32 -12.55
C CYS A 259 12.03 -9.88 -12.02
N ILE A 260 11.03 -9.53 -11.20
CA ILE A 260 10.83 -8.18 -10.63
C ILE A 260 11.24 -8.13 -9.16
N GLN A 261 12.07 -7.16 -8.78
CA GLN A 261 12.29 -6.81 -7.37
C GLN A 261 11.47 -5.58 -6.99
N GLY A 262 10.92 -5.56 -5.78
CA GLY A 262 10.03 -4.49 -5.32
C GLY A 262 8.81 -4.32 -6.23
N GLN A 263 8.65 -3.12 -6.80
CA GLN A 263 7.61 -2.79 -7.79
C GLN A 263 8.08 -2.98 -9.25
N GLY A 264 9.32 -3.43 -9.48
CA GLY A 264 9.86 -3.69 -10.81
C GLY A 264 10.38 -2.45 -11.55
N GLU A 265 10.71 -1.36 -10.85
CA GLU A 265 11.35 -0.18 -11.45
C GLU A 265 12.74 -0.49 -12.04
N GLY A 266 13.47 -1.43 -11.42
CA GLY A 266 14.74 -1.97 -11.90
C GLY A 266 14.60 -3.10 -12.93
N TYR A 267 13.38 -3.46 -13.35
CA TYR A 267 13.21 -4.53 -14.34
C TYR A 267 13.69 -4.07 -15.72
N ARG A 268 14.57 -4.88 -16.33
CA ARG A 268 15.21 -4.63 -17.63
C ARG A 268 15.00 -5.79 -18.61
N GLY A 269 14.06 -6.69 -18.33
CA GLY A 269 13.78 -7.85 -19.16
C GLY A 269 13.06 -7.53 -20.47
N THR A 270 12.77 -8.58 -21.24
CA THR A 270 12.26 -8.50 -22.62
C THR A 270 10.80 -8.90 -22.76
N VAL A 271 10.08 -9.12 -21.66
CA VAL A 271 8.63 -9.39 -21.70
C VAL A 271 7.93 -8.20 -22.32
N ASN A 272 7.14 -8.43 -23.39
CA ASN A 272 6.45 -7.42 -24.18
C ASN A 272 4.98 -7.77 -24.45
N THR A 273 4.41 -8.61 -23.59
CA THR A 273 2.99 -8.95 -23.60
C THR A 273 2.44 -8.75 -22.20
N ILE A 274 1.13 -8.53 -22.09
CA ILE A 274 0.45 -8.52 -20.79
C ILE A 274 -0.09 -9.92 -20.47
N TRP A 275 -0.62 -10.14 -19.26
CA TRP A 275 -1.03 -11.48 -18.81
C TRP A 275 -2.06 -12.19 -19.73
N SER A 276 -2.88 -11.41 -20.45
CA SER A 276 -3.87 -11.90 -21.41
C SER A 276 -3.29 -12.18 -22.81
N GLY A 277 -1.97 -12.02 -23.00
CA GLY A 277 -1.28 -12.26 -24.27
C GLY A 277 -1.29 -11.09 -25.26
N ILE A 278 -1.94 -9.96 -24.93
CA ILE A 278 -1.95 -8.77 -25.79
C ILE A 278 -0.55 -8.15 -25.84
N GLN A 279 -0.11 -7.77 -27.04
CA GLN A 279 1.20 -7.17 -27.24
C GLN A 279 1.27 -5.73 -26.72
N CYS A 280 2.45 -5.38 -26.22
CA CYS A 280 2.77 -4.02 -25.83
C CYS A 280 3.01 -3.14 -27.07
N GLN A 281 2.50 -1.92 -27.02
CA GLN A 281 2.88 -0.82 -27.91
C GLN A 281 4.31 -0.36 -27.56
N ARG A 282 5.09 0.03 -28.58
CA ARG A 282 6.43 0.58 -28.36
C ARG A 282 6.37 1.93 -27.64
N TRP A 283 7.31 2.19 -26.75
CA TRP A 283 7.36 3.44 -25.96
C TRP A 283 7.66 4.69 -26.79
N ASP A 284 8.23 4.54 -27.98
CA ASP A 284 8.45 5.62 -28.95
C ASP A 284 7.26 5.80 -29.92
N SER A 285 6.27 4.90 -29.89
CA SER A 285 5.07 4.99 -30.73
C SER A 285 3.98 5.83 -30.05
N GLN A 286 3.26 6.63 -30.86
CA GLN A 286 2.10 7.41 -30.43
C GLN A 286 0.77 6.80 -30.89
N PHE A 287 0.77 5.55 -31.35
CA PHE A 287 -0.40 4.83 -31.84
C PHE A 287 -0.41 3.36 -31.34
N PRO A 288 -1.58 2.81 -30.94
CA PRO A 288 -2.90 3.44 -30.88
C PRO A 288 -3.07 4.45 -29.74
N HIS A 289 -2.20 4.44 -28.72
CA HIS A 289 -2.32 5.32 -27.55
C HIS A 289 -1.26 6.41 -27.58
N GLN A 290 -1.67 7.68 -27.63
CA GLN A 290 -0.76 8.81 -27.42
C GLN A 290 -0.35 8.93 -25.94
N HIS A 291 0.93 9.20 -25.65
CA HIS A 291 1.47 9.35 -24.30
C HIS A 291 2.80 10.12 -24.23
N ASN A 292 3.11 10.66 -23.04
CA ASN A 292 4.33 11.43 -22.78
C ASN A 292 5.47 10.61 -22.14
N ILE A 293 5.25 9.32 -21.92
CA ILE A 293 6.22 8.39 -21.33
C ILE A 293 7.10 7.82 -22.45
N THR A 294 8.06 8.61 -22.90
CA THR A 294 8.96 8.26 -24.01
C THR A 294 10.40 8.07 -23.52
N PRO A 295 11.27 7.37 -24.28
CA PRO A 295 12.67 7.19 -23.93
C PRO A 295 13.43 8.51 -23.71
N GLU A 296 13.07 9.56 -24.45
CA GLU A 296 13.69 10.89 -24.36
C GLU A 296 13.37 11.57 -23.03
N ASN A 297 12.14 11.38 -22.54
CA ASN A 297 11.62 11.97 -21.30
C ASN A 297 12.03 11.17 -20.05
N PHE A 298 12.20 9.86 -20.18
CA PHE A 298 12.48 8.94 -19.07
C PHE A 298 13.76 8.13 -19.33
N LYS A 299 14.88 8.84 -19.57
CA LYS A 299 16.16 8.26 -19.98
C LYS A 299 16.65 7.11 -19.10
N CYS A 300 16.43 7.17 -17.79
CA CYS A 300 16.86 6.13 -16.84
C CYS A 300 15.93 4.91 -16.72
N LYS A 301 14.74 4.94 -17.33
CA LYS A 301 13.71 3.91 -17.10
C LYS A 301 13.78 2.75 -18.11
N ASP A 302 14.82 2.71 -18.96
CA ASP A 302 15.06 1.68 -19.99
C ASP A 302 13.82 1.42 -20.87
N LEU A 303 13.19 2.48 -21.37
CA LEU A 303 11.98 2.41 -22.19
C LEU A 303 12.25 1.97 -23.64
N ARG A 304 13.17 1.03 -23.86
CA ARG A 304 13.48 0.51 -25.20
C ARG A 304 12.40 -0.43 -25.71
N GLU A 305 12.20 -0.42 -27.02
CA GLU A 305 11.24 -1.27 -27.72
C GLU A 305 9.82 -1.17 -27.14
N ASN A 306 9.14 -2.30 -26.98
CA ASN A 306 7.83 -2.43 -26.35
C ASN A 306 7.89 -3.28 -25.07
N TYR A 307 9.03 -3.33 -24.38
CA TYR A 307 9.16 -4.14 -23.18
C TYR A 307 8.41 -3.55 -21.99
N CYS A 308 7.89 -4.40 -21.13
CA CYS A 308 7.20 -4.00 -19.90
C CYS A 308 8.16 -3.27 -18.96
N ARG A 309 7.78 -2.07 -18.52
CA ARG A 309 8.59 -1.22 -17.63
C ARG A 309 7.72 -0.62 -16.55
N ASN A 310 8.35 -0.03 -15.53
CA ASN A 310 7.63 0.69 -14.49
C ASN A 310 8.18 2.11 -14.31
N PRO A 311 7.94 3.01 -15.28
CA PRO A 311 8.51 4.36 -15.27
C PRO A 311 7.89 5.28 -14.21
N ASP A 312 6.67 5.00 -13.77
CA ASP A 312 5.86 5.85 -12.87
C ASP A 312 5.78 5.33 -11.43
N GLY A 313 6.47 4.23 -11.10
CA GLY A 313 6.43 3.62 -9.77
C GLY A 313 5.07 3.00 -9.43
N SER A 314 4.34 2.52 -10.44
CA SER A 314 3.10 1.77 -10.28
C SER A 314 3.35 0.42 -9.57
N GLU A 315 2.30 -0.32 -9.22
CA GLU A 315 2.40 -1.55 -8.41
C GLU A 315 3.19 -2.71 -9.07
N SER A 316 3.40 -2.67 -10.39
CA SER A 316 4.08 -3.70 -11.18
C SER A 316 4.48 -3.13 -12.56
N PRO A 317 5.45 -3.74 -13.28
CA PRO A 317 5.72 -3.35 -14.67
C PRO A 317 4.49 -3.49 -15.56
N TRP A 318 4.35 -2.55 -16.47
CA TRP A 318 3.22 -2.41 -17.38
C TRP A 318 3.69 -1.88 -18.74
N CYS A 319 2.78 -1.84 -19.70
CA CYS A 319 3.00 -1.23 -21.00
C CYS A 319 1.68 -0.65 -21.56
N PHE A 320 1.78 0.27 -22.51
CA PHE A 320 0.65 0.57 -23.40
C PHE A 320 0.37 -0.65 -24.27
N THR A 321 -0.89 -0.94 -24.60
CA THR A 321 -1.21 -2.13 -25.40
C THR A 321 -1.46 -1.78 -26.86
N THR A 322 -1.29 -2.74 -27.76
CA THR A 322 -1.64 -2.57 -29.17
C THR A 322 -3.15 -2.62 -29.44
N ASP A 323 -3.98 -2.96 -28.44
CA ASP A 323 -5.44 -2.91 -28.53
C ASP A 323 -5.94 -1.48 -28.26
N PRO A 324 -6.65 -0.83 -29.20
CA PRO A 324 -7.22 0.50 -29.01
C PRO A 324 -8.22 0.59 -27.85
N ASN A 325 -8.84 -0.52 -27.45
CA ASN A 325 -9.82 -0.56 -26.35
C ASN A 325 -9.17 -0.74 -24.98
N ILE A 326 -7.89 -1.13 -24.93
CA ILE A 326 -7.16 -1.39 -23.69
C ILE A 326 -5.93 -0.49 -23.67
N ARG A 327 -6.03 0.65 -22.98
CA ARG A 327 -4.95 1.66 -22.97
C ARG A 327 -3.64 1.15 -22.38
N ILE A 328 -3.71 0.50 -21.22
CA ILE A 328 -2.55 -0.04 -20.50
C ILE A 328 -2.85 -1.47 -20.04
N GLY A 329 -1.82 -2.28 -19.89
CA GLY A 329 -1.93 -3.57 -19.21
C GLY A 329 -0.69 -3.90 -18.39
N TYR A 330 -0.92 -4.58 -17.28
CA TYR A 330 0.13 -5.01 -16.36
C TYR A 330 0.74 -6.33 -16.83
N CYS A 331 2.07 -6.40 -16.78
CA CYS A 331 2.84 -7.59 -17.13
C CYS A 331 3.06 -8.45 -15.90
N SER A 332 1.95 -8.88 -15.29
CA SER A 332 1.95 -9.64 -14.04
C SER A 332 2.48 -11.08 -14.20
N GLN A 333 2.78 -11.52 -15.43
CA GLN A 333 3.45 -12.80 -15.65
C GLN A 333 4.96 -12.77 -15.34
N ILE A 334 5.56 -11.59 -15.14
CA ILE A 334 6.96 -11.51 -14.76
C ILE A 334 7.09 -12.00 -13.31
N PRO A 335 7.88 -13.06 -13.03
CA PRO A 335 8.03 -13.60 -11.69
C PRO A 335 8.71 -12.58 -10.77
N LYS A 336 8.45 -12.58 -9.46
CA LYS A 336 9.22 -11.76 -8.52
C LYS A 336 10.57 -12.42 -8.27
N CYS A 337 11.66 -11.65 -8.22
CA CYS A 337 12.96 -12.23 -7.93
C CYS A 337 12.98 -12.79 -6.52
N ASP A 338 13.64 -13.92 -6.35
CA ASP A 338 14.02 -14.41 -5.04
C ASP A 338 15.00 -13.41 -4.44
N VAL A 339 14.48 -12.56 -3.56
CA VAL A 339 15.29 -11.60 -2.82
C VAL A 339 16.08 -12.41 -1.81
N SER A 340 17.36 -12.65 -2.12
CA SER A 340 18.37 -13.04 -1.14
C SER A 340 18.64 -11.85 -0.20
N ASN A 341 17.67 -11.52 0.64
CA ASN A 341 17.97 -10.90 1.93
C ASN A 341 18.22 -12.06 2.88
N GLU A 342 19.22 -11.92 3.76
CA GLU A 342 19.43 -12.84 4.89
C GLU A 342 18.08 -13.33 5.41
N GLN A 343 17.87 -14.64 5.26
CA GLN A 343 16.57 -15.28 5.14
C GLN A 343 15.70 -15.06 6.39
N ASP A 344 14.92 -13.99 6.40
CA ASP A 344 13.74 -13.89 7.27
C ASP A 344 12.62 -14.73 6.63
N CYS A 345 12.86 -16.04 6.59
CA CYS A 345 11.95 -17.06 6.11
C CYS A 345 11.53 -17.94 7.29
N TYR A 346 10.42 -18.65 7.14
CA TYR A 346 10.00 -19.62 8.15
C TYR A 346 10.09 -21.06 7.60
N ARG A 347 10.40 -22.03 8.47
CA ARG A 347 10.35 -23.46 8.15
C ARG A 347 9.05 -24.09 8.63
N GLY A 348 8.58 -25.12 7.93
CA GLY A 348 7.31 -25.79 8.15
C GLY A 348 6.13 -24.81 8.00
N ASN A 349 5.39 -24.61 9.08
CA ASN A 349 4.33 -23.60 9.17
C ASN A 349 4.77 -22.33 9.94
N GLY A 350 6.04 -22.23 10.34
CA GLY A 350 6.56 -21.06 11.04
C GLY A 350 6.22 -20.96 12.52
N LYS A 351 5.84 -22.07 13.17
CA LYS A 351 5.69 -22.15 14.63
C LYS A 351 6.93 -21.68 15.41
N SER A 352 8.12 -21.98 14.88
CA SER A 352 9.41 -21.60 15.47
C SER A 352 9.96 -20.27 14.95
N TYR A 353 9.20 -19.56 14.09
CA TYR A 353 9.66 -18.32 13.50
C TYR A 353 9.82 -17.22 14.57
N MET A 354 11.01 -16.63 14.63
CA MET A 354 11.40 -15.64 15.64
C MET A 354 11.92 -14.33 15.04
N GLY A 355 11.67 -14.08 13.75
CA GLY A 355 12.07 -12.86 13.06
C GLY A 355 11.45 -11.58 13.64
N ASN A 356 11.85 -10.44 13.08
CA ASN A 356 11.52 -9.10 13.59
C ASN A 356 10.46 -8.36 12.75
N LEU A 357 9.87 -9.02 11.76
CA LEU A 357 8.81 -8.45 10.94
C LEU A 357 7.60 -8.08 11.81
N SER A 358 7.08 -6.87 11.64
CA SER A 358 5.97 -6.30 12.42
C SER A 358 4.89 -5.65 11.54
N LYS A 359 4.79 -6.12 10.29
CA LYS A 359 3.75 -5.68 9.33
C LYS A 359 3.06 -6.90 8.74
N THR A 360 1.75 -6.79 8.57
CA THR A 360 0.93 -7.78 7.85
C THR A 360 1.21 -7.72 6.35
N ARG A 361 0.72 -8.70 5.59
CA ARG A 361 0.89 -8.79 4.12
C ARG A 361 0.22 -7.65 3.37
N PHE A 362 -0.71 -6.95 4.03
CA PHE A 362 -1.34 -5.74 3.51
C PHE A 362 -0.72 -4.44 4.05
N GLY A 363 0.40 -4.53 4.76
CA GLY A 363 1.15 -3.36 5.26
C GLY A 363 0.59 -2.74 6.54
N LEU A 364 -0.44 -3.33 7.16
CA LEU A 364 -0.92 -2.89 8.48
C LEU A 364 0.13 -3.19 9.54
N LEU A 365 0.37 -2.23 10.43
CA LEU A 365 1.28 -2.40 11.57
C LEU A 365 0.68 -3.38 12.57
N CYS A 366 1.48 -4.32 13.04
CA CYS A 366 1.05 -5.26 14.06
C CYS A 366 0.83 -4.56 15.41
N SER A 367 -0.24 -4.92 16.10
CA SER A 367 -0.45 -4.61 17.53
C SER A 367 0.45 -5.50 18.39
N THR A 368 0.76 -5.04 19.61
CA THR A 368 1.50 -5.84 20.58
C THR A 368 0.69 -7.06 21.02
N TRP A 369 1.39 -8.18 21.25
CA TRP A 369 0.76 -9.43 21.70
C TRP A 369 0.16 -9.32 23.10
N ASP A 370 0.79 -8.56 24.00
CA ASP A 370 0.31 -8.37 25.38
C ASP A 370 -1.12 -7.80 25.44
N LYS A 371 -1.46 -6.89 24.52
CA LYS A 371 -2.81 -6.32 24.42
C LYS A 371 -3.86 -7.34 23.99
N ASN A 372 -3.47 -8.36 23.25
CA ASN A 372 -4.37 -9.31 22.57
C ASN A 372 -4.30 -10.72 23.17
N ILE A 373 -3.61 -10.89 24.31
CA ILE A 373 -3.35 -12.20 24.91
C ILE A 373 -4.63 -12.94 25.33
N GLU A 374 -5.67 -12.21 25.74
CA GLU A 374 -6.96 -12.78 26.10
C GLU A 374 -7.72 -13.29 24.88
N ASP A 375 -7.68 -12.57 23.76
CA ASP A 375 -8.28 -13.00 22.50
C ASP A 375 -7.55 -14.23 21.95
N LEU A 376 -6.21 -14.22 22.03
CA LEU A 376 -5.35 -15.34 21.69
C LEU A 376 -5.75 -16.61 22.47
N ARG A 377 -5.94 -16.48 23.79
CA ARG A 377 -6.37 -17.60 24.65
C ARG A 377 -7.77 -18.11 24.29
N ARG A 378 -8.70 -17.25 23.89
CA ARG A 378 -10.07 -17.65 23.53
C ARG A 378 -10.11 -18.52 22.27
N HIS A 379 -9.29 -18.22 21.27
CA HIS A 379 -9.30 -18.98 20.01
C HIS A 379 -8.43 -20.24 20.06
N ILE A 380 -7.42 -20.30 20.93
CA ILE A 380 -6.50 -21.46 21.07
C ILE A 380 -7.08 -22.59 21.95
N GLN A 381 -8.22 -22.41 22.63
CA GLN A 381 -8.84 -23.40 23.53
C GLN A 381 -9.09 -24.81 22.93
N ILE A 382 -8.88 -25.01 21.63
CA ILE A 382 -9.01 -26.29 20.94
C ILE A 382 -7.64 -27.01 20.76
N PHE A 383 -6.49 -26.32 20.86
CA PHE A 383 -5.16 -26.85 20.50
C PHE A 383 -3.99 -26.27 21.32
N ARG A 384 -3.79 -26.73 22.58
CA ARG A 384 -2.63 -26.46 23.48
C ARG A 384 -2.31 -24.99 23.81
N GLU A 385 -1.95 -24.69 25.06
CA GLU A 385 -1.62 -23.31 25.47
C GLU A 385 -0.46 -22.69 24.67
N PRO A 386 -0.57 -21.41 24.24
CA PRO A 386 0.48 -20.75 23.48
C PRO A 386 1.70 -20.45 24.35
N ASP A 387 2.90 -20.64 23.80
CA ASP A 387 4.16 -20.27 24.46
C ASP A 387 4.35 -18.74 24.43
N VAL A 388 3.84 -18.06 25.45
CA VAL A 388 3.84 -16.60 25.58
C VAL A 388 5.25 -16.01 25.57
N SER A 389 6.28 -16.79 25.95
CA SER A 389 7.67 -16.32 25.96
C SER A 389 8.21 -15.94 24.57
N LYS A 390 7.60 -16.49 23.50
CA LYS A 390 7.95 -16.22 22.10
C LYS A 390 7.26 -14.99 21.52
N LEU A 391 6.22 -14.49 22.18
CA LEU A 391 5.36 -13.40 21.72
C LEU A 391 5.92 -12.03 22.12
N LYS A 392 7.10 -11.68 21.60
CA LYS A 392 7.78 -10.41 21.93
C LYS A 392 7.25 -9.25 21.08
N LYS A 393 6.97 -8.11 21.75
CA LYS A 393 6.54 -6.85 21.13
C LYS A 393 5.32 -7.07 20.22
N ASN A 394 5.42 -6.66 18.96
CA ASN A 394 4.42 -6.79 17.91
C ASN A 394 4.96 -7.57 16.70
N TYR A 395 5.92 -8.48 16.91
CA TYR A 395 6.51 -9.24 15.81
C TYR A 395 5.58 -10.38 15.35
N CYS A 396 5.60 -10.71 14.05
CA CYS A 396 4.82 -11.79 13.46
C CYS A 396 5.18 -13.15 14.06
N ARG A 397 4.20 -13.93 14.50
CA ARG A 397 4.40 -15.24 15.13
C ARG A 397 3.32 -16.22 14.67
N ASN A 398 3.55 -17.51 14.88
CA ASN A 398 2.53 -18.55 14.67
C ASN A 398 2.27 -19.33 15.97
N PRO A 399 1.60 -18.71 16.97
CA PRO A 399 1.36 -19.33 18.27
C PRO A 399 0.32 -20.46 18.26
N ASP A 400 -0.56 -20.49 17.26
CA ASP A 400 -1.70 -21.41 17.13
C ASP A 400 -1.47 -22.54 16.11
N ASP A 401 -0.23 -22.71 15.65
CA ASP A 401 0.16 -23.76 14.70
C ASP A 401 -0.62 -23.67 13.37
N ASP A 402 -0.99 -22.45 12.96
CA ASP A 402 -1.72 -22.16 11.72
C ASP A 402 -0.89 -22.65 10.52
N PHE A 403 -1.47 -23.52 9.71
CA PHE A 403 -0.80 -24.11 8.56
C PHE A 403 -0.34 -23.07 7.52
N HIS A 404 -1.00 -21.91 7.50
CA HIS A 404 -0.78 -20.86 6.50
C HIS A 404 0.35 -19.89 6.85
N GLY A 405 0.98 -20.05 8.02
CA GLY A 405 2.19 -19.31 8.39
C GLY A 405 2.01 -18.28 9.52
N PRO A 406 3.07 -17.51 9.82
CA PRO A 406 3.03 -16.49 10.86
C PRO A 406 2.08 -15.33 10.54
N TRP A 407 1.47 -14.80 11.59
CA TRP A 407 0.49 -13.73 11.55
C TRP A 407 0.68 -12.78 12.75
N CYS A 408 -0.08 -11.68 12.79
CA CYS A 408 -0.13 -10.80 13.95
C CYS A 408 -1.50 -10.13 14.07
N TYR A 409 -1.83 -9.68 15.29
CA TYR A 409 -2.96 -8.78 15.54
C TYR A 409 -2.70 -7.39 14.96
N THR A 410 -3.74 -6.62 14.68
CA THR A 410 -3.62 -5.20 14.28
C THR A 410 -4.59 -4.34 15.09
N ASP A 411 -4.30 -3.04 15.20
CA ASP A 411 -5.20 -2.06 15.84
C ASP A 411 -6.33 -1.60 14.89
N ASP A 412 -6.42 -2.15 13.66
CA ASP A 412 -7.48 -1.86 12.71
C ASP A 412 -8.77 -2.61 13.08
N PRO A 413 -9.90 -1.92 13.34
CA PRO A 413 -11.15 -2.56 13.74
C PRO A 413 -11.77 -3.45 12.65
N LEU A 414 -11.40 -3.24 11.38
CA LEU A 414 -11.82 -4.09 10.27
C LEU A 414 -10.86 -5.27 10.05
N VAL A 415 -9.63 -5.23 10.57
CA VAL A 415 -8.67 -6.32 10.41
C VAL A 415 -8.04 -6.63 11.76
N PRO A 416 -8.77 -7.29 12.68
CA PRO A 416 -8.24 -7.59 14.01
C PRO A 416 -6.92 -8.38 13.95
N TRP A 417 -6.73 -9.19 12.91
CA TRP A 417 -5.46 -9.86 12.61
C TRP A 417 -5.34 -10.17 11.11
N ASP A 418 -4.10 -10.33 10.63
CA ASP A 418 -3.80 -10.82 9.28
C ASP A 418 -2.43 -11.49 9.20
N TYR A 419 -2.19 -12.27 8.15
CA TYR A 419 -0.93 -12.96 7.91
C TYR A 419 0.21 -11.99 7.59
N CYS A 420 1.44 -12.40 7.85
CA CYS A 420 2.62 -11.61 7.54
C CYS A 420 3.27 -12.04 6.21
N PRO A 421 3.93 -11.13 5.46
CA PRO A 421 4.53 -11.41 4.16
C PRO A 421 5.90 -12.09 4.33
N ILE A 422 5.92 -13.26 4.95
CA ILE A 422 7.13 -14.05 5.20
C ILE A 422 7.07 -15.26 4.28
N SER A 423 8.15 -15.55 3.56
CA SER A 423 8.24 -16.71 2.68
C SER A 423 8.73 -17.95 3.44
N ARG A 424 8.44 -19.14 2.90
CA ARG A 424 9.09 -20.37 3.38
C ARG A 424 10.55 -20.41 2.95
N CYS A 425 11.41 -21.03 3.75
CA CYS A 425 12.83 -21.15 3.43
C CYS A 425 13.05 -22.06 2.22
N GLU A 426 14.04 -21.75 1.38
CA GLU A 426 14.44 -22.61 0.26
C GLU A 426 14.93 -23.98 0.77
N GLY A 427 14.51 -25.06 0.10
CA GLY A 427 14.81 -26.44 0.50
C GLY A 427 13.85 -27.05 1.54
N ASP A 428 12.88 -26.29 2.03
CA ASP A 428 11.78 -26.83 2.84
C ASP A 428 10.75 -27.49 1.90
N THR A 429 11.05 -28.70 1.42
CA THR A 429 10.02 -29.52 0.79
C THR A 429 8.95 -29.72 1.84
N THR A 430 7.70 -29.38 1.49
CA THR A 430 6.54 -29.74 2.29
C THR A 430 6.77 -31.14 2.83
N PRO A 431 6.63 -31.39 4.15
CA PRO A 431 6.32 -32.75 4.55
C PRO A 431 5.02 -33.06 3.80
N THR A 432 5.12 -33.80 2.70
CA THR A 432 4.09 -34.74 2.32
C THR A 432 3.75 -35.42 3.63
N THR A 433 2.51 -35.32 4.05
CA THR A 433 2.03 -35.90 5.30
C THR A 433 2.30 -37.41 5.25
N THR A 434 3.51 -37.84 5.55
CA THR A 434 3.88 -39.22 5.80
C THR A 434 3.72 -39.42 7.29
N SER A 435 2.79 -40.32 7.61
CA SER A 435 2.58 -40.94 8.92
C SER A 435 2.00 -40.06 10.02
N LEU A 436 0.75 -39.67 9.87
CA LEU A 436 -0.22 -39.86 10.96
C LEU A 436 -1.28 -40.81 10.39
N ASP A 437 -1.23 -42.06 10.85
CA ASP A 437 -2.21 -43.14 10.74
C ASP A 437 -3.34 -42.97 9.71
N ASP A 438 -3.46 -43.97 8.83
CA ASP A 438 -4.49 -44.23 7.80
C ASP A 438 -5.94 -44.21 8.35
N THR A 439 -6.34 -43.09 8.94
CA THR A 439 -7.66 -42.83 9.47
C THR A 439 -8.29 -41.81 8.55
N VAL A 440 -9.10 -42.30 7.62
CA VAL A 440 -9.96 -41.46 6.78
C VAL A 440 -10.83 -40.61 7.72
N ILE A 441 -10.50 -39.33 7.90
CA ILE A 441 -11.29 -38.41 8.71
C ILE A 441 -12.56 -38.08 7.91
N PRO A 442 -13.76 -38.51 8.33
CA PRO A 442 -14.98 -38.19 7.61
C PRO A 442 -15.27 -36.68 7.73
N CYS A 443 -15.71 -36.06 6.64
CA CYS A 443 -16.02 -34.62 6.64
C CYS A 443 -17.24 -34.23 7.48
N ALA A 444 -18.04 -35.21 7.90
CA ALA A 444 -19.15 -35.06 8.85
C ALA A 444 -18.79 -35.64 10.22
N SER A 445 -18.96 -34.85 11.29
CA SER A 445 -18.96 -35.36 12.67
C SER A 445 -20.40 -35.61 13.12
N THR A 446 -20.78 -36.88 13.29
CA THR A 446 -22.05 -37.23 13.94
C THR A 446 -21.85 -37.29 15.45
N LYS A 447 -21.82 -36.14 16.12
CA LYS A 447 -22.11 -36.08 17.56
C LYS A 447 -23.48 -35.45 17.76
N HIS A 448 -24.55 -36.16 17.40
CA HIS A 448 -25.88 -36.06 18.02
C HIS A 448 -26.73 -37.29 17.64
N LEU A 449 -27.48 -37.79 18.63
CA LEU A 449 -28.27 -39.02 18.65
C LEU A 449 -29.24 -39.17 17.45
N ARG A 450 -29.36 -40.40 16.94
CA ARG A 450 -30.42 -40.80 16.01
C ARG A 450 -31.79 -40.42 16.59
N VAL A 451 -32.55 -39.60 15.88
CA VAL A 451 -33.97 -39.39 16.17
C VAL A 451 -34.74 -40.58 15.62
N VAL A 452 -35.32 -41.38 16.51
CA VAL A 452 -36.40 -42.34 16.18
C VAL A 452 -37.67 -41.51 15.95
N ASN A 453 -38.34 -41.69 14.81
CA ASN A 453 -39.57 -40.99 14.36
C ASN A 453 -39.44 -39.52 13.87
N GLY A 454 -38.41 -39.18 13.08
CA GLY A 454 -38.30 -37.86 12.41
C GLY A 454 -38.87 -37.85 10.98
N ILE A 455 -39.56 -36.76 10.61
CA ILE A 455 -40.16 -36.52 9.28
C ILE A 455 -39.08 -36.09 8.25
N PRO A 456 -39.15 -36.48 6.96
CA PRO A 456 -38.17 -36.06 5.96
C PRO A 456 -38.22 -34.55 5.70
N THR A 457 -37.06 -33.87 5.66
CA THR A 457 -36.98 -32.45 5.27
C THR A 457 -36.96 -32.30 3.75
N GLN A 458 -37.84 -31.48 3.19
CA GLN A 458 -37.84 -31.07 1.79
C GLN A 458 -36.65 -30.13 1.54
N THR A 459 -35.72 -30.51 0.66
CA THR A 459 -34.52 -29.71 0.40
C THR A 459 -34.77 -28.65 -0.66
N ASN A 460 -34.75 -27.38 -0.27
CA ASN A 460 -34.45 -26.26 -1.17
C ASN A 460 -32.97 -25.90 -1.01
N GLU A 461 -32.33 -25.37 -2.05
CA GLU A 461 -30.91 -24.96 -2.09
C GLU A 461 -30.64 -23.65 -1.32
N GLY A 462 -31.14 -23.55 -0.08
CA GLY A 462 -31.22 -22.30 0.68
C GLY A 462 -29.89 -21.67 1.11
N TRP A 463 -28.76 -22.38 0.93
CA TRP A 463 -27.41 -21.86 1.22
C TRP A 463 -26.77 -21.14 0.03
N VAL A 464 -27.33 -21.23 -1.18
CA VAL A 464 -26.75 -20.59 -2.37
C VAL A 464 -27.05 -19.10 -2.34
N VAL A 465 -26.01 -18.28 -2.51
CA VAL A 465 -26.09 -16.82 -2.45
C VAL A 465 -25.79 -16.24 -3.83
N SER A 466 -26.64 -15.32 -4.30
CA SER A 466 -26.36 -14.51 -5.48
C SER A 466 -25.69 -13.21 -5.04
N LEU A 467 -24.42 -13.03 -5.41
CA LEU A 467 -23.70 -11.79 -5.20
C LEU A 467 -23.97 -10.84 -6.34
N THR A 468 -24.39 -9.62 -6.00
CA THR A 468 -24.78 -8.62 -6.97
C THR A 468 -23.94 -7.36 -6.84
N TYR A 469 -23.67 -6.71 -7.97
CA TYR A 469 -23.09 -5.38 -8.05
C TYR A 469 -24.03 -4.48 -8.86
N ARG A 470 -24.46 -3.35 -8.27
CA ARG A 470 -25.47 -2.45 -8.85
C ARG A 470 -26.73 -3.22 -9.28
N ASN A 471 -27.21 -4.11 -8.40
CA ASN A 471 -28.35 -5.01 -8.60
C ASN A 471 -28.24 -5.97 -9.80
N LYS A 472 -27.03 -6.21 -10.33
CA LYS A 472 -26.78 -7.25 -11.34
C LYS A 472 -26.00 -8.39 -10.71
N HIS A 473 -26.45 -9.62 -10.91
CA HIS A 473 -25.69 -10.80 -10.51
C HIS A 473 -24.30 -10.79 -11.15
N ILE A 474 -23.27 -11.10 -10.35
CA ILE A 474 -21.87 -11.16 -10.80
C ILE A 474 -21.18 -12.47 -10.43
N CYS A 475 -21.56 -13.08 -9.30
CA CYS A 475 -20.94 -14.26 -8.74
C CYS A 475 -21.92 -15.04 -7.86
N GLY A 476 -21.62 -16.31 -7.65
CA GLY A 476 -22.19 -17.11 -6.58
C GLY A 476 -21.49 -16.90 -5.23
N GLY A 477 -22.12 -17.45 -4.19
CA GLY A 477 -21.59 -17.50 -2.83
C GLY A 477 -22.31 -18.59 -2.05
N THR A 478 -21.82 -18.86 -0.84
CA THR A 478 -22.35 -19.91 0.02
C THR A 478 -22.55 -19.40 1.43
N LEU A 479 -23.76 -19.47 1.97
CA LEU A 479 -24.05 -19.09 3.35
C LEU A 479 -23.54 -20.18 4.32
N ILE A 480 -22.45 -19.88 5.04
CA ILE A 480 -21.79 -20.81 5.97
C ILE A 480 -22.07 -20.48 7.44
N LYS A 481 -22.63 -19.29 7.70
CA LYS A 481 -23.18 -18.84 8.98
C LYS A 481 -24.15 -17.69 8.72
N GLU A 482 -24.98 -17.33 9.70
CA GLU A 482 -26.03 -16.30 9.54
C GLU A 482 -25.44 -14.96 9.04
N GLU A 483 -24.22 -14.61 9.45
CA GLU A 483 -23.53 -13.37 9.05
C GLU A 483 -22.37 -13.59 8.05
N TRP A 484 -22.14 -14.82 7.57
CA TRP A 484 -20.93 -15.15 6.80
C TRP A 484 -21.22 -15.89 5.49
N VAL A 485 -20.73 -15.31 4.39
CA VAL A 485 -20.81 -15.91 3.04
C VAL A 485 -19.41 -16.23 2.54
N LEU A 486 -19.18 -17.47 2.10
CA LEU A 486 -17.96 -17.94 1.44
C LEU A 486 -18.08 -17.75 -0.07
N THR A 487 -17.05 -17.20 -0.71
CA THR A 487 -17.01 -16.96 -2.15
C THR A 487 -15.57 -16.89 -2.67
N ALA A 488 -15.40 -16.65 -3.97
CA ALA A 488 -14.11 -16.56 -4.64
C ALA A 488 -13.56 -15.12 -4.63
N ARG A 489 -12.24 -14.98 -4.54
CA ARG A 489 -11.50 -13.71 -4.56
C ARG A 489 -11.77 -12.89 -5.81
N GLN A 490 -11.90 -13.54 -6.97
CA GLN A 490 -12.16 -12.86 -8.26
C GLN A 490 -13.43 -12.01 -8.24
N CYS A 491 -14.42 -12.37 -7.42
CA CYS A 491 -15.67 -11.63 -7.29
C CYS A 491 -15.45 -10.22 -6.71
N PHE A 492 -14.33 -10.01 -6.02
CA PHE A 492 -13.93 -8.76 -5.37
C PHE A 492 -12.46 -8.41 -5.70
N PRO A 493 -12.17 -8.01 -6.95
CA PRO A 493 -10.79 -7.83 -7.42
C PRO A 493 -10.07 -6.63 -6.79
N SER A 494 -10.79 -5.72 -6.12
CA SER A 494 -10.19 -4.58 -5.42
C SER A 494 -10.74 -4.45 -4.00
N ARG A 495 -9.83 -4.32 -3.03
CA ARG A 495 -10.14 -4.11 -1.60
C ARG A 495 -10.60 -2.69 -1.29
N TYR A 496 -10.29 -1.72 -2.14
CA TYR A 496 -10.55 -0.29 -1.90
C TYR A 496 -11.83 0.23 -2.57
N LYS A 497 -12.63 -0.64 -3.18
CA LYS A 497 -13.92 -0.26 -3.75
C LYS A 497 -14.95 -0.10 -2.64
N ASP A 498 -15.78 0.93 -2.75
CA ASP A 498 -16.93 1.13 -1.87
C ASP A 498 -17.89 -0.07 -1.99
N LEU A 499 -18.21 -0.70 -0.86
CA LEU A 499 -19.08 -1.89 -0.80
C LEU A 499 -20.57 -1.55 -0.94
N LYS A 500 -20.96 -0.28 -0.96
CA LYS A 500 -22.37 0.16 -1.08
C LYS A 500 -23.10 -0.41 -2.29
N ASP A 501 -22.38 -0.63 -3.40
CA ASP A 501 -22.95 -1.17 -4.62
C ASP A 501 -23.09 -2.70 -4.60
N TYR A 502 -22.54 -3.38 -3.58
CA TYR A 502 -22.53 -4.83 -3.44
C TYR A 502 -23.61 -5.33 -2.47
N LYS A 503 -24.36 -6.36 -2.89
CA LYS A 503 -25.40 -6.99 -2.07
C LYS A 503 -25.38 -8.51 -2.20
N ALA A 504 -25.71 -9.20 -1.11
CA ALA A 504 -25.97 -10.63 -1.08
C ALA A 504 -27.48 -10.88 -1.14
N TRP A 505 -27.93 -11.63 -2.13
CA TRP A 505 -29.32 -12.07 -2.26
C TRP A 505 -29.41 -13.54 -1.84
N LEU A 506 -30.27 -13.83 -0.87
CA LEU A 506 -30.49 -15.17 -0.32
C LEU A 506 -31.92 -15.61 -0.54
N GLY A 507 -32.13 -16.92 -0.68
CA GLY A 507 -33.44 -17.50 -0.95
C GLY A 507 -34.03 -16.99 -2.26
N VAL A 508 -33.22 -16.97 -3.32
CA VAL A 508 -33.63 -16.57 -4.67
C VAL A 508 -33.49 -17.76 -5.57
N HIS A 509 -34.49 -18.05 -6.41
CA HIS A 509 -34.38 -19.03 -7.47
C HIS A 509 -34.23 -18.32 -8.84
N ASN A 510 -35.01 -17.27 -9.08
CA ASN A 510 -34.97 -16.50 -10.32
C ASN A 510 -34.44 -15.06 -10.11
N ILE A 511 -33.20 -14.81 -10.54
CA ILE A 511 -32.54 -13.49 -10.41
C ILE A 511 -32.99 -12.46 -11.46
N LYS A 512 -33.79 -12.86 -12.47
CA LYS A 512 -34.31 -12.00 -13.55
C LYS A 512 -35.84 -11.87 -13.56
N GLY A 513 -36.53 -12.53 -12.62
CA GLY A 513 -38.00 -12.55 -12.57
C GLY A 513 -38.61 -11.14 -12.49
N LYS A 514 -39.72 -10.92 -13.20
CA LYS A 514 -40.44 -9.63 -13.20
C LYS A 514 -41.14 -9.30 -11.86
N GLY A 515 -41.19 -10.25 -10.92
CA GLY A 515 -41.69 -10.04 -9.55
C GLY A 515 -40.63 -10.44 -8.53
N GLU A 516 -40.50 -9.67 -7.45
CA GLU A 516 -39.62 -10.01 -6.33
C GLU A 516 -40.15 -11.26 -5.63
N GLU A 517 -39.32 -12.32 -5.55
CA GLU A 517 -39.66 -13.50 -4.75
C GLU A 517 -39.85 -13.08 -3.30
N LYS A 518 -41.05 -13.30 -2.74
CA LYS A 518 -41.44 -12.80 -1.40
C LYS A 518 -40.51 -13.28 -0.26
N HIS A 519 -39.86 -14.42 -0.46
CA HIS A 519 -38.91 -15.01 0.48
C HIS A 519 -37.46 -14.51 0.31
N ARG A 520 -37.19 -13.66 -0.69
CA ARG A 520 -35.85 -13.12 -0.95
C ARG A 520 -35.38 -12.21 0.17
N GLN A 521 -34.18 -12.45 0.65
CA GLN A 521 -33.48 -11.55 1.57
C GLN A 521 -32.37 -10.82 0.83
N VAL A 522 -32.33 -9.50 0.97
CA VAL A 522 -31.28 -8.64 0.41
C VAL A 522 -30.48 -8.04 1.55
N LEU A 523 -29.20 -8.40 1.62
CA LEU A 523 -28.31 -8.02 2.71
C LEU A 523 -27.10 -7.25 2.14
N ASN A 524 -26.75 -6.14 2.79
CA ASN A 524 -25.54 -5.40 2.45
C ASN A 524 -24.32 -6.13 3.01
N ILE A 525 -23.20 -6.04 2.30
CA ILE A 525 -21.91 -6.59 2.73
C ILE A 525 -21.17 -5.50 3.51
N SER A 526 -20.84 -5.76 4.77
CA SER A 526 -20.13 -4.80 5.61
C SER A 526 -18.61 -4.92 5.48
N GLN A 527 -18.12 -6.10 5.12
CA GLN A 527 -16.68 -6.37 5.16
C GLN A 527 -16.27 -7.52 4.24
N LEU A 528 -15.06 -7.40 3.67
CA LEU A 528 -14.37 -8.45 2.93
C LEU A 528 -13.15 -8.94 3.73
N VAL A 529 -13.02 -10.25 3.87
CA VAL A 529 -11.87 -10.90 4.51
C VAL A 529 -11.21 -11.83 3.50
N TYR A 530 -10.03 -11.45 3.02
CA TYR A 530 -9.31 -12.21 2.00
C TYR A 530 -8.59 -13.43 2.61
N GLY A 531 -8.74 -14.58 1.97
CA GLY A 531 -8.11 -15.83 2.40
C GLY A 531 -6.59 -15.82 2.34
N PRO A 532 -5.93 -16.91 2.82
CA PRO A 532 -4.49 -17.09 2.74
C PRO A 532 -3.96 -16.95 1.32
N THR A 533 -2.67 -16.64 1.18
CA THR A 533 -2.01 -16.50 -0.13
C THR A 533 -2.22 -17.75 -0.98
N GLY A 534 -2.66 -17.58 -2.22
CA GLY A 534 -2.94 -18.70 -3.14
C GLY A 534 -4.29 -19.40 -2.95
N SER A 535 -5.10 -19.02 -1.95
CA SER A 535 -6.40 -19.69 -1.71
C SER A 535 -7.51 -19.33 -2.69
N ASP A 536 -7.42 -18.16 -3.34
CA ASP A 536 -8.51 -17.58 -4.13
C ASP A 536 -9.87 -17.48 -3.40
N LEU A 537 -9.88 -17.47 -2.07
CA LEU A 537 -11.08 -17.35 -1.24
C LEU A 537 -11.26 -15.94 -0.67
N VAL A 538 -12.52 -15.55 -0.47
CA VAL A 538 -12.93 -14.40 0.34
C VAL A 538 -14.12 -14.80 1.21
N LEU A 539 -14.09 -14.38 2.48
CA LEU A 539 -15.25 -14.39 3.35
C LEU A 539 -15.89 -13.00 3.38
N LEU A 540 -17.21 -12.96 3.20
CA LEU A 540 -18.01 -11.75 3.28
C LEU A 540 -18.72 -11.74 4.62
N LYS A 541 -18.57 -10.64 5.37
CA LYS A 541 -19.39 -10.37 6.53
C LYS A 541 -20.63 -9.59 6.10
N LEU A 542 -21.80 -10.10 6.44
CA LEU A 542 -23.07 -9.43 6.20
C LEU A 542 -23.28 -8.36 7.27
N SER A 543 -23.86 -7.23 6.87
CA SER A 543 -24.19 -6.11 7.77
C SER A 543 -25.17 -6.48 8.90
N ARG A 544 -25.97 -7.52 8.68
CA ARG A 544 -26.88 -8.13 9.67
C ARG A 544 -27.03 -9.63 9.40
N PRO A 545 -27.38 -10.44 10.41
CA PRO A 545 -27.64 -11.86 10.23
C PRO A 545 -28.77 -12.12 9.23
N ALA A 546 -28.61 -13.12 8.38
CA ALA A 546 -29.67 -13.70 7.58
C ALA A 546 -30.69 -14.41 8.47
N ILE A 547 -31.97 -14.27 8.13
CA ILE A 547 -33.06 -14.94 8.84
C ILE A 547 -33.20 -16.34 8.23
N LEU A 548 -33.03 -17.38 9.04
CA LEU A 548 -33.16 -18.75 8.54
C LEU A 548 -34.64 -19.08 8.28
N THR A 549 -34.92 -19.63 7.11
CA THR A 549 -36.26 -19.99 6.63
C THR A 549 -36.18 -21.24 5.75
N ASN A 550 -37.32 -21.76 5.28
CA ASN A 550 -37.34 -22.87 4.31
C ASN A 550 -36.67 -22.53 2.95
N PHE A 551 -36.28 -21.28 2.72
CA PHE A 551 -35.57 -20.82 1.52
C PHE A 551 -34.16 -20.30 1.82
N VAL A 552 -33.79 -20.15 3.09
CA VAL A 552 -32.49 -19.60 3.51
C VAL A 552 -31.94 -20.45 4.63
N GLU A 553 -30.89 -21.20 4.33
CA GLU A 553 -30.30 -22.20 5.23
C GLU A 553 -28.77 -22.07 5.24
N ILE A 554 -28.15 -22.47 6.35
CA ILE A 554 -26.70 -22.51 6.47
C ILE A 554 -26.21 -23.91 6.08
N ILE A 555 -25.20 -23.96 5.21
CA ILE A 555 -24.54 -25.23 4.90
C ILE A 555 -23.44 -25.54 5.91
N ARG A 556 -23.19 -26.85 6.13
CA ARG A 556 -22.12 -27.29 7.03
C ARG A 556 -20.76 -27.12 6.39
N LEU A 557 -19.81 -26.62 7.18
CA LEU A 557 -18.40 -26.63 6.84
C LEU A 557 -17.80 -28.03 7.11
N PRO A 558 -16.86 -28.49 6.27
CA PRO A 558 -16.16 -29.75 6.46
C PRO A 558 -15.19 -29.67 7.64
N ILE A 559 -14.95 -30.79 8.31
CA ILE A 559 -13.88 -30.91 9.30
C ILE A 559 -12.54 -30.60 8.62
N SER A 560 -11.67 -29.86 9.33
CA SER A 560 -10.33 -29.52 8.81
C SER A 560 -9.54 -30.77 8.44
N GLY A 561 -8.99 -30.79 7.21
CA GLY A 561 -8.16 -31.89 6.72
C GLY A 561 -8.94 -33.16 6.33
N CYS A 562 -10.27 -33.14 6.40
CA CYS A 562 -11.06 -34.29 5.97
C CYS A 562 -10.95 -34.53 4.46
N THR A 563 -11.13 -35.79 4.06
CA THR A 563 -11.12 -36.23 2.67
C THR A 563 -12.51 -36.73 2.26
N ILE A 564 -12.89 -36.41 1.02
CA ILE A 564 -14.11 -36.94 0.42
C ILE A 564 -13.72 -38.13 -0.45
N PRO A 565 -14.34 -39.31 -0.28
CA PRO A 565 -14.04 -40.48 -1.09
C PRO A 565 -14.22 -40.22 -2.59
N GLU A 566 -13.39 -40.86 -3.42
CA GLU A 566 -13.60 -40.83 -4.87
C GLU A 566 -14.98 -41.40 -5.23
N LYS A 567 -15.55 -40.94 -6.36
CA LYS A 567 -16.89 -41.31 -6.84
C LYS A 567 -18.03 -40.87 -5.93
N THR A 568 -17.77 -40.12 -4.86
CA THR A 568 -18.83 -39.45 -4.09
C THR A 568 -19.60 -38.51 -5.01
N SER A 569 -20.93 -38.63 -5.00
CA SER A 569 -21.81 -37.74 -5.76
C SER A 569 -21.94 -36.40 -5.06
N CYS A 570 -21.71 -35.34 -5.83
CA CYS A 570 -21.74 -33.96 -5.39
C CYS A 570 -22.45 -33.10 -6.43
N SER A 571 -22.90 -31.93 -6.03
CA SER A 571 -23.65 -31.02 -6.91
C SER A 571 -23.04 -29.63 -6.86
N VAL A 572 -22.95 -28.99 -8.02
CA VAL A 572 -22.65 -27.55 -8.14
C VAL A 572 -23.92 -26.79 -8.41
N TYR A 573 -23.95 -25.54 -7.94
CA TYR A 573 -25.13 -24.67 -8.03
C TYR A 573 -24.72 -23.30 -8.55
N GLY A 574 -25.54 -22.70 -9.41
CA GLY A 574 -25.31 -21.33 -9.85
C GLY A 574 -26.27 -20.83 -10.94
N TRP A 575 -26.09 -19.57 -11.32
CA TRP A 575 -26.90 -18.83 -12.31
C TRP A 575 -26.08 -18.47 -13.56
N GLY A 576 -24.98 -19.17 -13.76
CA GLY A 576 -23.99 -18.92 -14.79
C GLY A 576 -24.46 -19.25 -16.19
N TYR A 577 -23.54 -19.05 -17.13
CA TYR A 577 -23.80 -19.26 -18.55
C TYR A 577 -24.11 -20.73 -18.85
N THR A 578 -25.18 -20.97 -19.61
CA THR A 578 -25.63 -22.32 -20.01
C THR A 578 -25.09 -22.74 -21.39
N GLY A 579 -24.00 -22.13 -21.87
CA GLY A 579 -23.42 -22.43 -23.19
C GLY A 579 -24.08 -21.73 -24.38
N LEU A 580 -25.17 -20.97 -24.16
CA LEU A 580 -25.67 -19.95 -25.09
C LEU A 580 -25.21 -18.58 -24.57
N ILE A 581 -25.16 -17.56 -25.43
CA ILE A 581 -24.59 -16.22 -25.15
C ILE A 581 -25.29 -15.48 -23.97
N ASN A 582 -26.26 -16.12 -23.30
CA ASN A 582 -27.00 -15.61 -22.15
C ASN A 582 -27.14 -16.64 -21.02
N TYR A 583 -27.28 -16.14 -19.80
CA TYR A 583 -27.86 -16.86 -18.65
C TYR A 583 -29.34 -16.47 -18.53
N ASP A 584 -30.23 -17.44 -18.32
CA ASP A 584 -31.69 -17.24 -18.24
C ASP A 584 -32.15 -16.66 -16.89
N GLY A 585 -31.26 -16.69 -15.89
CA GLY A 585 -31.51 -16.16 -14.55
C GLY A 585 -32.14 -17.17 -13.59
N LEU A 586 -32.28 -18.44 -13.98
CA LEU A 586 -32.75 -19.50 -13.10
C LEU A 586 -31.57 -20.20 -12.42
N LEU A 587 -31.74 -20.55 -11.13
CA LEU A 587 -30.75 -21.34 -10.42
C LEU A 587 -30.70 -22.75 -11.02
N ARG A 588 -29.51 -23.21 -11.38
CA ARG A 588 -29.28 -24.53 -11.96
C ARG A 588 -28.39 -25.36 -11.06
N VAL A 589 -28.54 -26.68 -11.20
CA VAL A 589 -27.75 -27.69 -10.52
C VAL A 589 -27.15 -28.65 -11.55
N ALA A 590 -25.91 -29.06 -11.32
CA ALA A 590 -25.27 -30.13 -12.08
C ALA A 590 -24.61 -31.12 -11.12
N ASN A 591 -24.73 -32.41 -11.43
CA ASN A 591 -24.12 -33.48 -10.64
C ASN A 591 -22.70 -33.79 -11.16
N LEU A 592 -21.79 -33.99 -10.21
CA LEU A 592 -20.40 -34.38 -10.46
C LEU A 592 -19.99 -35.48 -9.48
N PHE A 593 -18.97 -36.23 -9.88
CA PHE A 593 -18.33 -37.22 -9.04
C PHE A 593 -16.93 -36.77 -8.67
N ILE A 594 -16.57 -36.91 -7.39
CA ILE A 594 -15.22 -36.59 -6.92
C ILE A 594 -14.19 -37.47 -7.63
N LEU A 595 -13.13 -36.82 -8.12
CA LEU A 595 -11.97 -37.44 -8.73
C LEU A 595 -10.74 -37.14 -7.87
N GLY A 596 -10.00 -38.17 -7.47
CA GLY A 596 -8.78 -37.98 -6.69
C GLY A 596 -7.73 -37.17 -7.44
N ASN A 597 -6.91 -36.43 -6.71
CA ASN A 597 -5.95 -35.48 -7.28
C ASN A 597 -4.94 -36.16 -8.22
N GLU A 598 -4.47 -37.37 -7.89
CA GLU A 598 -3.57 -38.14 -8.76
C GLU A 598 -4.20 -38.41 -10.14
N LYS A 599 -5.41 -38.96 -10.16
CA LYS A 599 -6.16 -39.21 -11.40
C LYS A 599 -6.46 -37.89 -12.12
N CYS A 600 -6.82 -36.84 -11.39
CA CYS A 600 -7.07 -35.52 -11.96
C CYS A 600 -5.82 -34.97 -12.68
N ASN A 601 -4.64 -35.09 -12.07
CA ASN A 601 -3.36 -34.68 -12.66
C ASN A 601 -3.01 -35.50 -13.91
N GLN A 602 -3.30 -36.80 -13.91
CA GLN A 602 -3.16 -37.66 -15.10
C GLN A 602 -4.08 -37.17 -16.25
N TYR A 603 -5.36 -36.89 -15.95
CA TYR A 603 -6.32 -36.36 -16.92
C TYR A 603 -5.89 -35.01 -17.50
N LEU A 604 -5.26 -34.15 -16.69
CA LEU A 604 -4.81 -32.81 -17.10
C LEU A 604 -3.45 -32.82 -17.83
N LYS A 605 -2.81 -33.99 -17.98
CA LYS A 605 -1.54 -34.19 -18.71
C LYS A 605 -0.44 -33.21 -18.29
N GLY A 606 -0.38 -32.85 -17.00
CA GLY A 606 0.62 -31.91 -16.46
C GLY A 606 0.49 -30.45 -16.90
N LYS A 607 -0.53 -30.08 -17.70
CA LYS A 607 -0.77 -28.67 -18.09
C LYS A 607 -1.25 -27.81 -16.92
N ILE A 608 -1.91 -28.45 -15.94
CA ILE A 608 -2.32 -27.85 -14.66
C ILE A 608 -2.01 -28.89 -13.58
N ILE A 609 -1.31 -28.47 -12.54
CA ILE A 609 -0.96 -29.30 -11.38
C ILE A 609 -1.96 -29.00 -10.26
N VAL A 610 -2.72 -30.01 -9.86
CA VAL A 610 -3.70 -29.96 -8.77
C VAL A 610 -3.03 -30.47 -7.50
N ASN A 611 -2.94 -29.59 -6.50
CA ASN A 611 -2.32 -29.87 -5.19
C ASN A 611 -3.39 -30.10 -4.09
N GLU A 612 -2.97 -30.35 -2.85
CA GLU A 612 -3.87 -30.65 -1.72
C GLU A 612 -4.90 -29.55 -1.42
N SER A 613 -4.63 -28.29 -1.76
CA SER A 613 -5.56 -27.17 -1.57
C SER A 613 -6.69 -27.13 -2.60
N GLU A 614 -6.67 -28.04 -3.58
CA GLU A 614 -7.64 -28.14 -4.66
C GLU A 614 -8.32 -29.52 -4.67
N ILE A 615 -9.57 -29.55 -5.12
CA ILE A 615 -10.37 -30.77 -5.29
C ILE A 615 -10.91 -30.84 -6.72
N CYS A 616 -10.90 -32.04 -7.32
CA CYS A 616 -11.43 -32.27 -8.65
C CYS A 616 -12.76 -33.01 -8.62
N ALA A 617 -13.63 -32.68 -9.57
CA ALA A 617 -14.85 -33.44 -9.82
C ALA A 617 -15.12 -33.53 -11.33
N VAL A 618 -15.58 -34.69 -11.78
CA VAL A 618 -15.96 -34.93 -13.18
C VAL A 618 -17.48 -34.89 -13.30
N ALA A 619 -17.99 -34.21 -14.32
CA ALA A 619 -19.42 -34.13 -14.55
C ALA A 619 -20.02 -35.49 -14.87
N GLU A 620 -21.19 -35.79 -14.30
CA GLU A 620 -21.97 -36.99 -14.62
C GLU A 620 -22.46 -36.95 -16.08
N THR A 621 -22.89 -35.77 -16.53
CA THR A 621 -23.36 -35.53 -17.89
C THR A 621 -22.33 -34.75 -18.70
N ILE A 622 -22.11 -35.17 -19.94
CA ILE A 622 -21.15 -34.54 -20.85
C ILE A 622 -21.59 -33.09 -21.13
N GLY A 623 -20.70 -32.13 -20.89
CA GLY A 623 -20.98 -30.71 -21.12
C GLY A 623 -21.70 -30.02 -19.96
N ALA A 624 -21.90 -30.69 -18.83
CA ALA A 624 -22.32 -30.05 -17.59
C ALA A 624 -21.09 -29.64 -16.75
N GLY A 625 -21.22 -28.55 -15.99
CA GLY A 625 -20.16 -28.06 -15.11
C GLY A 625 -20.32 -26.57 -14.81
N PRO A 626 -19.49 -26.03 -13.90
CA PRO A 626 -19.49 -24.61 -13.61
C PRO A 626 -19.03 -23.79 -14.83
N CYS A 627 -19.59 -22.59 -14.98
CA CYS A 627 -19.22 -21.66 -16.04
C CYS A 627 -19.11 -20.22 -15.52
N GLU A 628 -18.96 -19.26 -16.44
CA GLU A 628 -18.91 -17.84 -16.12
C GLU A 628 -20.14 -17.41 -15.30
N ARG A 629 -19.89 -16.55 -14.30
CA ARG A 629 -20.84 -16.09 -13.27
C ARG A 629 -21.22 -17.11 -12.19
N ASP A 630 -20.83 -18.38 -12.30
CA ASP A 630 -20.93 -19.33 -11.18
C ASP A 630 -19.79 -19.19 -10.16
N TYR A 631 -18.77 -18.37 -10.46
CA TYR A 631 -17.61 -18.16 -9.60
C TYR A 631 -18.03 -17.78 -8.16
N GLY A 632 -17.39 -18.41 -7.19
CA GLY A 632 -17.73 -18.30 -5.78
C GLY A 632 -18.88 -19.20 -5.31
N GLY A 633 -19.59 -19.87 -6.23
CA GLY A 633 -20.64 -20.82 -5.91
C GLY A 633 -20.10 -22.13 -5.29
N PRO A 634 -20.97 -22.90 -4.61
CA PRO A 634 -20.58 -24.10 -3.89
C PRO A 634 -20.52 -25.35 -4.77
N LEU A 635 -19.54 -26.22 -4.47
CA LEU A 635 -19.59 -27.65 -4.71
C LEU A 635 -19.99 -28.34 -3.39
N VAL A 636 -21.13 -29.03 -3.39
CA VAL A 636 -21.72 -29.65 -2.20
C VAL A 636 -21.76 -31.16 -2.37
N CYS A 637 -21.29 -31.90 -1.37
CA CYS A 637 -21.48 -33.35 -1.33
C CYS A 637 -22.50 -33.72 -0.26
N ASP A 638 -23.26 -34.79 -0.51
CA ASP A 638 -24.10 -35.42 0.50
C ASP A 638 -23.32 -36.56 1.17
N GLN A 639 -23.11 -36.44 2.49
CA GLN A 639 -22.49 -37.49 3.30
C GLN A 639 -23.37 -37.75 4.52
N ASN A 640 -23.88 -38.98 4.67
CA ASN A 640 -24.77 -39.38 5.76
C ASN A 640 -26.04 -38.51 5.90
N ARG A 641 -26.66 -38.10 4.77
CA ARG A 641 -27.81 -37.17 4.72
C ARG A 641 -27.49 -35.76 5.16
N LEU A 642 -26.20 -35.38 5.14
CA LEU A 642 -25.73 -34.04 5.47
C LEU A 642 -25.11 -33.41 4.24
N LYS A 643 -25.59 -32.23 3.87
CA LYS A 643 -25.00 -31.40 2.81
C LYS A 643 -23.82 -30.61 3.38
N ILE A 644 -22.65 -30.79 2.76
CA ILE A 644 -21.39 -30.18 3.17
C ILE A 644 -20.79 -29.45 1.98
N VAL A 645 -20.36 -28.19 2.17
CA VAL A 645 -19.63 -27.47 1.13
C VAL A 645 -18.18 -27.93 1.09
N VAL A 646 -17.79 -28.63 0.03
CA VAL A 646 -16.46 -29.23 -0.10
C VAL A 646 -15.55 -28.43 -1.05
N GLY A 647 -16.16 -27.63 -1.93
CA GLY A 647 -15.43 -26.86 -2.91
C GLY A 647 -16.03 -25.49 -3.21
N VAL A 648 -15.21 -24.56 -3.70
CA VAL A 648 -15.63 -23.26 -4.22
C VAL A 648 -15.19 -23.11 -5.68
N ILE A 649 -16.11 -22.63 -6.53
CA ILE A 649 -15.87 -22.44 -7.96
C ILE A 649 -14.95 -21.23 -8.18
N VAL A 650 -13.85 -21.39 -8.94
CA VAL A 650 -12.88 -20.32 -9.26
C VAL A 650 -12.67 -20.17 -10.78
N PRO A 651 -12.30 -18.97 -11.27
CA PRO A 651 -12.11 -18.69 -12.70
C PRO A 651 -10.86 -19.33 -13.32
N GLY A 652 -10.78 -19.28 -14.66
CA GLY A 652 -9.53 -19.56 -15.40
C GLY A 652 -9.30 -21.02 -15.82
N ARG A 653 -10.29 -21.91 -15.63
CA ARG A 653 -10.13 -23.34 -15.98
C ARG A 653 -11.09 -23.88 -17.05
N GLY A 654 -11.90 -22.97 -17.61
CA GLY A 654 -12.81 -23.17 -18.75
C GLY A 654 -14.19 -23.71 -18.36
N CYS A 655 -15.24 -23.23 -19.04
CA CYS A 655 -16.62 -23.66 -18.82
C CYS A 655 -16.84 -25.08 -19.34
N ALA A 656 -17.32 -25.98 -18.47
CA ALA A 656 -17.87 -27.28 -18.83
C ALA A 656 -17.13 -28.00 -19.99
N ILE A 657 -15.78 -27.96 -19.97
CA ILE A 657 -14.97 -28.49 -21.08
C ILE A 657 -15.23 -29.98 -21.19
N ARG A 658 -15.62 -30.43 -22.39
CA ARG A 658 -15.88 -31.83 -22.68
C ARG A 658 -14.71 -32.71 -22.24
N ASN A 659 -14.99 -33.73 -21.43
CA ASN A 659 -14.02 -34.71 -20.91
C ASN A 659 -12.89 -34.12 -20.03
N ARG A 660 -13.08 -32.94 -19.44
CA ARG A 660 -12.14 -32.35 -18.48
C ARG A 660 -12.78 -32.25 -17.09
N PRO A 661 -12.12 -32.70 -16.01
CA PRO A 661 -12.63 -32.50 -14.67
C PRO A 661 -12.66 -31.01 -14.31
N GLY A 662 -13.70 -30.59 -13.59
CA GLY A 662 -13.75 -29.30 -12.92
C GLY A 662 -12.83 -29.30 -11.71
N ILE A 663 -12.18 -28.18 -11.45
CA ILE A 663 -11.26 -28.02 -10.32
C ILE A 663 -11.77 -26.88 -9.44
N PHE A 664 -11.80 -27.12 -8.14
CA PHE A 664 -12.39 -26.24 -7.14
C PHE A 664 -11.38 -26.04 -6.01
N VAL A 665 -11.48 -24.92 -5.31
CA VAL A 665 -10.73 -24.73 -4.06
C VAL A 665 -11.27 -25.70 -3.01
N ARG A 666 -10.42 -26.49 -2.35
CA ARG A 666 -10.81 -27.47 -1.33
C ARG A 666 -11.13 -26.79 0.00
N VAL A 667 -12.40 -26.76 0.40
CA VAL A 667 -12.81 -26.06 1.63
C VAL A 667 -12.23 -26.70 2.89
N SER A 668 -12.09 -28.04 2.95
CA SER A 668 -11.53 -28.73 4.12
C SER A 668 -10.08 -28.35 4.44
N TYR A 669 -9.33 -27.88 3.45
CA TYR A 669 -7.98 -27.35 3.63
C TYR A 669 -7.98 -26.01 4.36
N TYR A 670 -9.02 -25.18 4.12
CA TYR A 670 -9.15 -23.83 4.68
C TYR A 670 -10.11 -23.73 5.87
N SER A 671 -10.73 -24.84 6.32
CA SER A 671 -11.72 -24.82 7.42
C SER A 671 -11.21 -24.18 8.72
N ARG A 672 -9.94 -24.41 9.10
CA ARG A 672 -9.34 -23.77 10.29
C ARG A 672 -9.32 -22.25 10.15
N TRP A 673 -8.89 -21.74 9.00
CA TRP A 673 -8.89 -20.32 8.70
C TRP A 673 -10.32 -19.75 8.76
N ILE A 674 -11.29 -20.42 8.14
CA ILE A 674 -12.70 -19.99 8.15
C ILE A 674 -13.23 -19.88 9.59
N HIS A 675 -13.03 -20.91 10.41
CA HIS A 675 -13.46 -20.90 11.81
C HIS A 675 -12.76 -19.81 12.63
N LYS A 676 -11.45 -19.62 12.45
CA LYS A 676 -10.68 -18.56 13.12
C LYS A 676 -11.26 -17.18 12.81
N ILE A 677 -11.56 -16.89 11.53
CA ILE A 677 -12.21 -15.63 11.13
C ILE A 677 -13.57 -15.45 11.81
N MET A 678 -14.44 -16.46 11.73
CA MET A 678 -15.79 -16.40 12.34
C MET A 678 -15.74 -16.14 13.85
N MET A 679 -14.69 -16.60 14.54
CA MET A 679 -14.51 -16.39 15.98
C MET A 679 -13.94 -15.03 16.35
N THR A 680 -13.02 -14.49 15.54
CA THR A 680 -12.20 -13.30 15.87
C THR A 680 -12.76 -12.01 15.27
N TYR A 681 -13.41 -12.07 14.11
CA TYR A 681 -14.03 -10.92 13.46
C TYR A 681 -15.42 -10.68 14.06
N ARG A 682 -15.50 -10.40 15.36
CA ARG A 682 -16.76 -10.05 16.06
C ARG A 682 -17.17 -8.60 15.77
N LYS A 683 -18.39 -8.20 16.17
CA LYS A 683 -18.90 -6.84 15.90
C LYS A 683 -17.97 -5.79 16.56
N PRO A 684 -17.71 -4.65 15.89
CA PRO A 684 -17.10 -3.49 16.55
C PRO A 684 -17.98 -2.99 17.70
#